data_AF-A0A2E8CES6-F1
#
_entry.id   AF-A0A2E8CES6-F1
#
_cell.length_a   1.000
_cell.length_b   1.000
_cell.length_c   1.000
_cell.angle_alpha   90.00
_cell.angle_beta   90.00
_cell.angle_gamma   90.00
#
_symmetry.space_group_name_H-M   'P 1'
#
loop_
_entity.id
_entity.type
_entity.pdbx_description
1 polymer ?
#
loop_
_entity_poly.entity_id
_entity_poly.type
_entity_poly.pdbx_seq_one_letter_code
_entity_poly.pdbx_strand_id
1 'polypeptide(L)'
;MANPKFLKTGEGSPDKLSNRYLGLVLRVAIPSPLRTHFDYLPPRGNLSQMASLMPGSRVIVPFGRRQILGFILEHSNASNIELTRLKVITRTLDEKPTITPTLLKTLIWASEYYQHPIGEVLLAAIPSELRSPRLKSKQSYIWKAQDNAKAYSDLQRKPRQMALLDLIRTETTGMQAKDLKAQGFDYALLLKLESSGLLKREPLLDPADPSKFLMVKKETVLDSNVTLNSEQKAALKSINSSQNNFATFLLDGVTGSGKTEVYLEAISRQIKLGFQCLFLVPEIGLTPQTFDRFNKRFKCPIIMYHSNLSAKQKLMAWSQACDESPLIVIGTRSSVFLPMPSLSLIVIDEEHDSSYKQQDGFRYSARDFAVMRAHNESFTIILGSATPSLESLHNTIIGKSTRLQLTRPATEAPPNTTHIVDINSICLQEGFSKPVLDRISEHLLLQNQILIFINRRGFAPVLLCNACGWTSECDSCVSRMTVHSKPAKLRCHHCGTNRSIPTKCPNCSSTKLETFGLGTQKIEDFLTHRFPSIPKIRIDRDTTRGNFNLNQKLSEISSGRPCLLIGTQMLSKGHHFPNISLVVVLDADAGLFSSDFRGQEQMTQTLIQVSGRAGRGINSGEVIIQSRHPNHETLNLIASRSFKKLAQLQLLERQNTELPPFAHLCLLRGESKYLKDAYEFLNSILALSNNLKLANKHDIVRLGPIPAPREKKAGRFRVHLILKSKTRSLLQNHLKEVIALVFERGIPRKVRFHVDVDPIEML
;
A
#
# COMPACT_ATOMS: atom_id res chain seq x y z
N MET A 1 22.32 -2.65 78.25
CA MET A 1 22.00 -1.62 77.23
C MET A 1 22.37 -2.17 75.87
N ALA A 2 21.41 -2.14 74.95
CA ALA A 2 21.39 -2.93 73.72
C ALA A 2 21.77 -2.10 72.48
N ASN A 3 22.51 -2.76 71.57
CA ASN A 3 22.55 -2.62 70.10
C ASN A 3 23.00 -1.28 69.43
N PRO A 4 23.36 -1.28 68.12
CA PRO A 4 23.73 -2.42 67.25
C PRO A 4 24.93 -2.19 66.30
N LYS A 5 25.45 -3.32 65.82
CA LYS A 5 26.41 -3.51 64.72
C LYS A 5 25.77 -3.33 63.34
N PHE A 6 26.62 -2.96 62.38
CA PHE A 6 26.58 -3.23 60.94
C PHE A 6 25.48 -4.21 60.46
N LEU A 7 24.47 -3.68 59.78
CA LEU A 7 23.60 -4.44 58.88
C LEU A 7 24.09 -4.24 57.45
N LYS A 8 24.89 -5.20 56.97
CA LYS A 8 24.98 -5.51 55.53
C LYS A 8 23.56 -5.83 55.06
N THR A 9 22.99 -5.01 54.20
CA THR A 9 21.76 -5.35 53.47
C THR A 9 22.09 -6.51 52.55
N GLY A 10 21.69 -7.70 52.98
CA GLY A 10 21.88 -8.95 52.26
C GLY A 10 21.34 -8.86 50.84
N GLU A 11 22.18 -9.32 49.91
CA GLU A 11 21.78 -9.80 48.60
C GLU A 11 20.61 -10.78 48.81
N GLY A 12 19.43 -10.39 48.32
CA GLY A 12 18.22 -11.20 48.45
C GLY A 12 18.42 -12.54 47.74
N SER A 13 18.11 -13.63 48.45
CA SER A 13 18.07 -14.98 47.90
C SER A 13 17.19 -15.03 46.63
N PRO A 14 17.53 -15.88 45.63
CA PRO A 14 16.76 -16.03 44.39
C PRO A 14 15.26 -16.27 44.61
N ASP A 15 14.91 -16.98 45.70
CA ASP A 15 13.53 -17.32 46.09
C ASP A 15 12.64 -16.14 46.47
N LYS A 16 13.21 -14.97 46.86
CA LYS A 16 12.40 -13.80 47.21
C LYS A 16 11.99 -12.96 46.00
N LEU A 17 12.73 -13.04 44.88
CA LEU A 17 12.40 -12.34 43.63
C LEU A 17 11.40 -13.12 42.78
N SER A 18 11.48 -14.46 42.78
CA SER A 18 10.51 -15.35 42.13
C SER A 18 9.11 -15.19 42.76
N ASN A 19 9.03 -15.13 44.10
CA ASN A 19 7.78 -14.93 44.83
C ASN A 19 7.17 -13.53 44.65
N ARG A 20 7.98 -12.49 44.36
CA ARG A 20 7.50 -11.10 44.23
C ARG A 20 6.78 -10.83 42.92
N TYR A 21 7.04 -11.64 41.90
CA TYR A 21 6.48 -11.49 40.55
C TYR A 21 5.77 -12.74 40.05
N LEU A 22 5.52 -13.74 40.93
CA LEU A 22 4.90 -15.03 40.59
C LEU A 22 5.58 -15.76 39.41
N GLY A 23 6.88 -15.52 39.17
CA GLY A 23 7.60 -16.06 38.01
C GLY A 23 7.22 -15.44 36.65
N LEU A 24 6.42 -14.37 36.61
CA LEU A 24 5.96 -13.74 35.37
C LEU A 24 7.08 -12.95 34.67
N VAL A 25 7.38 -13.35 33.44
CA VAL A 25 8.29 -12.71 32.49
C VAL A 25 7.49 -12.21 31.29
N LEU A 26 7.80 -10.99 30.83
CA LEU A 26 7.18 -10.38 29.66
C LEU A 26 8.18 -10.39 28.51
N ARG A 27 7.81 -11.05 27.40
CA ARG A 27 8.61 -11.04 26.18
C ARG A 27 8.26 -9.81 25.36
N VAL A 28 9.22 -8.93 25.17
CA VAL A 28 9.01 -7.61 24.56
C VAL A 28 9.74 -7.53 23.22
N ALA A 29 9.00 -7.24 22.15
CA ALA A 29 9.57 -6.87 20.87
C ALA A 29 10.03 -5.41 20.88
N ILE A 30 11.25 -5.18 20.41
CA ILE A 30 11.85 -3.85 20.34
C ILE A 30 11.96 -3.44 18.86
N PRO A 31 11.46 -2.26 18.45
CA PRO A 31 11.55 -1.74 17.08
C PRO A 31 12.99 -1.45 16.65
N SER A 32 13.68 -2.52 16.29
CA SER A 32 15.09 -2.57 15.91
C SER A 32 15.25 -3.67 14.87
N PRO A 33 16.35 -3.67 14.09
CA PRO A 33 16.59 -4.69 13.07
C PRO A 33 16.93 -6.08 13.65
N LEU A 34 16.74 -6.27 14.96
CA LEU A 34 16.98 -7.53 15.66
C LEU A 34 15.76 -8.42 15.54
N ARG A 35 15.95 -9.64 15.02
CA ARG A 35 14.90 -10.66 14.88
C ARG A 35 14.71 -11.47 16.17
N THR A 36 14.53 -10.77 17.29
CA THR A 36 14.36 -11.41 18.59
C THR A 36 13.49 -10.55 19.50
N HIS A 37 13.04 -11.15 20.60
CA HIS A 37 12.41 -10.48 21.71
C HIS A 37 13.39 -10.37 22.89
N PHE A 38 13.03 -9.54 23.85
CA PHE A 38 13.82 -9.34 25.06
C PHE A 38 12.93 -9.59 26.27
N ASP A 39 13.48 -10.30 27.26
CA ASP A 39 12.76 -10.64 28.47
C ASP A 39 12.86 -9.49 29.48
N TYR A 40 11.71 -9.12 30.06
CA TYR A 40 11.61 -8.10 31.09
C TYR A 40 10.72 -8.58 32.24
N LEU A 41 10.98 -8.04 33.42
CA LEU A 41 10.08 -8.18 34.57
C LEU A 41 8.98 -7.11 34.51
N PRO A 42 7.76 -7.40 35.01
CA PRO A 42 6.67 -6.44 35.07
C PRO A 42 7.03 -5.22 35.97
N PRO A 43 6.39 -4.05 35.76
CA PRO A 43 6.64 -2.84 36.55
C PRO A 43 6.51 -3.07 38.06
N ARG A 44 7.28 -2.32 38.86
CA ARG A 44 7.17 -2.33 40.33
C ARG A 44 5.93 -1.53 40.76
N GLY A 45 4.82 -2.18 41.16
CA GLY A 45 3.60 -1.49 41.59
C GLY A 45 2.36 -2.39 41.80
N ASN A 46 1.25 -1.79 42.25
CA ASN A 46 -0.02 -2.45 42.61
C ASN A 46 -0.57 -3.40 41.53
N LEU A 47 -1.22 -4.48 41.98
CA LEU A 47 -1.88 -5.53 41.18
C LEU A 47 -2.77 -5.00 40.04
N SER A 48 -3.33 -3.79 40.17
CA SER A 48 -4.13 -3.13 39.14
C SER A 48 -3.36 -2.81 37.85
N GLN A 49 -2.03 -2.66 37.88
CA GLN A 49 -1.22 -2.51 36.66
C GLN A 49 -1.07 -3.83 35.89
N MET A 50 -1.30 -4.99 36.50
CA MET A 50 -1.18 -6.29 35.80
C MET A 50 -2.25 -6.46 34.72
N ALA A 51 -3.45 -5.90 34.91
CA ALA A 51 -4.52 -5.92 33.90
C ALA A 51 -4.13 -5.17 32.60
N SER A 52 -3.21 -4.19 32.68
CA SER A 52 -2.73 -3.43 31.52
C SER A 52 -1.58 -4.09 30.76
N LEU A 53 -1.03 -5.20 31.26
CA LEU A 53 0.13 -5.87 30.67
C LEU A 53 -0.25 -6.86 29.56
N MET A 54 -1.30 -6.58 28.79
CA MET A 54 -1.78 -7.52 27.77
C MET A 54 -0.83 -7.59 26.57
N PRO A 55 -0.67 -8.77 25.93
CA PRO A 55 -0.05 -8.88 24.61
C PRO A 55 -0.60 -7.84 23.62
N GLY A 56 0.30 -7.19 22.89
CA GLY A 56 -0.01 -6.11 21.95
C GLY A 56 0.03 -4.71 22.56
N SER A 57 0.19 -4.60 23.88
CA SER A 57 0.34 -3.32 24.58
C SER A 57 1.73 -2.73 24.41
N ARG A 58 1.78 -1.40 24.33
CA ARG A 58 3.00 -0.61 24.25
C ARG A 58 3.58 -0.38 25.65
N VAL A 59 4.89 -0.54 25.75
CA VAL A 59 5.66 -0.37 26.99
C VAL A 59 6.90 0.46 26.76
N ILE A 60 7.37 1.16 27.79
CA ILE A 60 8.70 1.76 27.80
C ILE A 60 9.64 0.86 28.57
N VAL A 61 10.72 0.45 27.90
CA VAL A 61 11.72 -0.46 28.47
C VAL A 61 13.13 0.12 28.40
N PRO A 62 13.99 -0.18 29.38
CA PRO A 62 15.40 0.14 29.29
C PRO A 62 16.10 -0.79 28.29
N PHE A 63 16.81 -0.21 27.32
CA PHE A 63 17.59 -0.94 26.32
C PHE A 63 18.97 -0.32 26.17
N GLY A 64 20.00 -1.02 26.66
CA GLY A 64 21.32 -0.44 26.87
C GLY A 64 21.27 0.78 27.81
N ARG A 65 21.69 1.94 27.30
CA ARG A 65 21.67 3.24 28.01
C ARG A 65 20.42 4.09 27.73
N ARG A 66 19.51 3.62 26.87
CA ARG A 66 18.33 4.38 26.41
C ARG A 66 17.05 3.78 26.99
N GLN A 67 15.99 4.58 27.05
CA GLN A 67 14.62 4.10 27.21
C GLN A 67 13.93 4.16 25.85
N ILE A 68 13.31 3.07 25.45
CA ILE A 68 12.69 2.94 24.12
C ILE A 68 11.31 2.29 24.22
N LEU A 69 10.52 2.51 23.19
CA LEU A 69 9.25 1.83 23.00
C LEU A 69 9.51 0.33 22.75
N GLY A 70 8.67 -0.52 23.35
CA GLY A 70 8.56 -1.93 23.05
C GLY A 70 7.09 -2.36 23.02
N PHE A 71 6.85 -3.58 22.55
CA PHE A 71 5.52 -4.19 22.49
C PHE A 71 5.56 -5.53 23.21
N ILE A 72 4.60 -5.78 24.10
CA ILE A 72 4.47 -7.07 24.76
C ILE A 72 4.00 -8.10 23.71
N LEU A 73 4.74 -9.18 23.53
CA LEU A 73 4.38 -10.28 22.64
C LEU A 73 3.55 -11.34 23.35
N GLU A 74 4.01 -11.76 24.52
CA GLU A 74 3.39 -12.79 25.32
C GLU A 74 3.86 -12.75 26.77
N HIS A 75 3.15 -13.49 27.62
CA HIS A 75 3.54 -13.79 28.99
C HIS A 75 4.26 -15.13 29.01
N SER A 76 5.30 -15.22 29.83
CA SER A 76 6.05 -16.45 30.02
C SER A 76 6.33 -16.66 31.51
N ASN A 77 6.37 -17.91 31.93
CA ASN A 77 6.76 -18.28 33.30
C ASN A 77 8.24 -18.68 33.38
N ALA A 78 8.99 -18.50 32.29
CA ALA A 78 10.39 -18.90 32.18
C ALA A 78 11.19 -17.90 31.34
N SER A 79 12.47 -17.76 31.68
CA SER A 79 13.46 -17.03 30.88
C SER A 79 14.73 -17.86 30.78
N ASN A 80 15.43 -17.73 29.65
CA ASN A 80 16.76 -18.33 29.47
C ASN A 80 17.85 -17.56 30.23
N ILE A 81 17.49 -16.47 30.91
CA ILE A 81 18.35 -15.63 31.72
C ILE A 81 17.81 -15.63 33.16
N GLU A 82 18.71 -15.65 34.13
CA GLU A 82 18.34 -15.52 35.55
C GLU A 82 17.50 -14.26 35.79
N LEU A 83 16.38 -14.42 36.53
CA LEU A 83 15.42 -13.34 36.79
C LEU A 83 16.06 -12.11 37.44
N THR A 84 17.13 -12.29 38.24
CA THR A 84 17.89 -11.22 38.90
C THR A 84 18.58 -10.28 37.91
N ARG A 85 18.91 -10.76 36.70
CA ARG A 85 19.57 -9.99 35.64
C ARG A 85 18.58 -9.28 34.72
N LEU A 86 17.30 -9.67 34.77
CA LEU A 86 16.27 -9.05 33.96
C LEU A 86 15.97 -7.64 34.45
N LYS A 87 15.88 -6.71 33.50
CA LYS A 87 15.44 -5.35 33.81
C LYS A 87 13.93 -5.31 33.93
N VAL A 88 13.45 -4.31 34.66
CA VAL A 88 12.02 -4.07 34.86
C VAL A 88 11.47 -3.14 33.77
N ILE A 89 10.26 -3.41 33.28
CA ILE A 89 9.52 -2.48 32.42
C ILE A 89 9.34 -1.16 33.15
N THR A 90 9.70 -0.04 32.51
CA THR A 90 9.64 1.29 33.13
C THR A 90 8.20 1.75 33.33
N ARG A 91 7.33 1.60 32.32
CA ARG A 91 5.90 1.89 32.39
C ARG A 91 5.13 1.29 31.21
N THR A 92 3.86 0.99 31.41
CA THR A 92 2.87 0.74 30.34
C THR A 92 2.38 2.07 29.76
N LEU A 93 2.05 2.08 28.46
CA LEU A 93 1.50 3.25 27.77
C LEU A 93 0.01 3.11 27.45
N ASP A 94 -0.52 1.90 27.52
CA ASP A 94 -1.87 1.59 27.09
C ASP A 94 -2.66 0.94 28.22
N GLU A 95 -3.95 1.26 28.32
CA GLU A 95 -4.90 0.56 29.19
C GLU A 95 -5.47 -0.69 28.51
N LYS A 96 -5.69 -0.60 27.18
CA LYS A 96 -6.08 -1.69 26.29
C LYS A 96 -5.00 -1.88 25.23
N PRO A 97 -4.74 -3.10 24.75
CA PRO A 97 -3.65 -3.33 23.80
C PRO A 97 -3.87 -2.53 22.50
N THR A 98 -2.87 -1.73 22.12
CA THR A 98 -2.87 -0.97 20.85
C THR A 98 -3.04 -1.89 19.64
N ILE A 99 -2.50 -3.10 19.72
CA ILE A 99 -2.66 -4.15 18.72
C ILE A 99 -3.46 -5.26 19.38
N THR A 100 -4.65 -5.58 18.87
CA THR A 100 -5.48 -6.65 19.47
C THR A 100 -4.71 -7.99 19.46
N PRO A 101 -4.94 -8.88 20.45
CA PRO A 101 -4.23 -10.17 20.51
C PRO A 101 -4.37 -11.02 19.24
N THR A 102 -5.53 -10.97 18.59
CA THR A 102 -5.79 -11.67 17.31
C THR A 102 -4.99 -11.09 16.15
N LEU A 103 -4.93 -9.76 16.04
CA LEU A 103 -4.11 -9.08 15.03
C LEU A 103 -2.61 -9.30 15.30
N LEU A 104 -2.20 -9.31 16.57
CA LEU A 104 -0.83 -9.60 16.99
C LEU A 104 -0.38 -10.99 16.51
N LYS A 105 -1.22 -12.01 16.65
CA LYS A 105 -0.95 -13.36 16.11
C LYS A 105 -0.66 -13.33 14.61
N THR A 106 -1.45 -12.58 13.85
CA THR A 106 -1.26 -12.43 12.40
C THR A 106 0.01 -11.64 12.06
N LEU A 107 0.37 -10.63 12.85
CA LEU A 107 1.61 -9.86 12.69
C LEU A 107 2.86 -10.69 13.04
N ILE A 108 2.78 -11.57 14.04
CA ILE A 108 3.83 -12.55 14.36
C ILE A 108 4.02 -13.51 13.18
N TRP A 109 2.93 -14.09 12.67
CA TRP A 109 2.98 -14.92 11.45
C TRP A 109 3.64 -14.17 10.30
N ALA A 110 3.29 -12.90 10.08
CA ALA A 110 3.85 -12.11 8.98
C ALA A 110 5.34 -11.81 9.18
N SER A 111 5.78 -11.55 10.42
CA SER A 111 7.20 -11.40 10.77
C SER A 111 8.00 -12.66 10.44
N GLU A 112 7.48 -13.82 10.83
CA GLU A 112 8.13 -15.11 10.55
C GLU A 112 8.10 -15.42 9.05
N TYR A 113 6.93 -15.34 8.40
CA TYR A 113 6.75 -15.70 7.00
C TYR A 113 7.56 -14.82 6.04
N TYR A 114 7.54 -13.50 6.24
CA TYR A 114 8.31 -12.55 5.42
C TYR A 114 9.74 -12.35 5.94
N GLN A 115 10.14 -13.09 6.97
CA GLN A 115 11.48 -13.05 7.56
C GLN A 115 11.89 -11.63 7.93
N HIS A 116 11.01 -10.87 8.59
CA HIS A 116 11.21 -9.46 8.96
C HIS A 116 11.24 -9.28 10.48
N PRO A 117 12.08 -8.38 11.05
CA PRO A 117 12.12 -8.17 12.50
C PRO A 117 10.76 -7.81 13.10
N ILE A 118 10.30 -8.58 14.09
CA ILE A 118 8.96 -8.42 14.69
C ILE A 118 8.73 -7.00 15.22
N GLY A 119 9.74 -6.38 15.84
CA GLY A 119 9.62 -5.01 16.33
C GLY A 119 9.35 -3.98 15.23
N GLU A 120 9.94 -4.16 14.04
CA GLU A 120 9.67 -3.30 12.87
C GLU A 120 8.29 -3.58 12.27
N VAL A 121 7.85 -4.84 12.25
CA VAL A 121 6.49 -5.23 11.83
C VAL A 121 5.43 -4.57 12.71
N LEU A 122 5.56 -4.66 14.04
CA LEU A 122 4.60 -4.06 14.97
C LEU A 122 4.62 -2.52 14.90
N LEU A 123 5.80 -1.91 14.71
CA LEU A 123 5.91 -0.47 14.52
C LEU A 123 5.26 0.00 13.21
N ALA A 124 5.34 -0.81 12.15
CA ALA A 124 4.70 -0.54 10.86
C ALA A 124 3.16 -0.63 10.93
N ALA A 125 2.63 -1.45 11.83
CA ALA A 125 1.19 -1.65 12.03
C ALA A 125 0.49 -0.47 12.73
N ILE A 126 1.23 0.46 13.37
CA ILE A 126 0.65 1.58 14.12
C ILE A 126 0.93 2.96 13.50
N PRO A 127 0.02 3.95 13.68
CA PRO A 127 0.24 5.35 13.34
C PRO A 127 1.53 5.92 13.94
N SER A 128 2.16 6.86 13.23
CA SER A 128 3.41 7.53 13.66
C SER A 128 3.32 8.19 15.04
N GLU A 129 2.15 8.72 15.38
CA GLU A 129 1.82 9.38 16.64
C GLU A 129 1.96 8.43 17.82
N LEU A 130 1.61 7.16 17.60
CA LEU A 130 1.68 6.10 18.62
C LEU A 130 3.09 5.51 18.75
N ARG A 131 4.03 5.89 17.88
CA ARG A 131 5.43 5.45 17.94
C ARG A 131 6.26 6.24 18.96
N SER A 132 5.74 7.38 19.42
CA SER A 132 6.41 8.23 20.39
C SER A 132 6.09 7.77 21.83
N PRO A 133 7.08 7.73 22.74
CA PRO A 133 6.87 7.47 24.16
C PRO A 133 6.09 8.57 24.88
N ARG A 134 5.91 9.72 24.23
CA ARG A 134 5.06 10.83 24.66
C ARG A 134 3.98 11.02 23.61
N LEU A 135 2.73 10.69 23.93
CA LEU A 135 1.57 11.24 23.22
C LEU A 135 1.65 12.76 23.41
N LYS A 136 2.04 13.49 22.37
CA LYS A 136 1.95 14.94 22.37
C LYS A 136 0.47 15.28 22.19
N SER A 137 -0.35 15.12 23.23
CA SER A 137 -1.60 15.87 23.27
C SER A 137 -1.19 17.34 23.41
N LYS A 138 -1.02 18.04 22.29
CA LYS A 138 -1.29 19.47 22.32
C LYS A 138 -2.80 19.55 22.46
N GLN A 139 -3.29 19.48 23.70
CA GLN A 139 -4.66 19.85 24.00
C GLN A 139 -4.86 21.23 23.38
N SER A 140 -5.70 21.25 22.35
CA SER A 140 -6.08 22.50 21.73
C SER A 140 -7.10 23.13 22.68
N TYR A 141 -7.00 24.43 22.89
CA TYR A 141 -7.91 25.15 23.78
C TYR A 141 -8.75 26.11 22.95
N ILE A 142 -10.01 26.26 23.34
CA ILE A 142 -10.83 27.42 22.99
C ILE A 142 -10.80 28.40 24.14
N TRP A 143 -10.80 29.68 23.78
CA TRP A 143 -10.89 30.79 24.72
C TRP A 143 -12.33 31.26 24.75
N LYS A 144 -12.91 31.31 25.94
CA LYS A 144 -14.25 31.86 26.19
C LYS A 144 -14.14 33.04 27.14
N ALA A 145 -15.00 34.03 26.91
CA ALA A 145 -15.17 35.14 27.85
C ALA A 145 -15.81 34.64 29.16
N GLN A 146 -15.38 35.23 30.27
CA GLN A 146 -15.98 35.05 31.59
C GLN A 146 -16.61 36.36 32.02
N ASP A 147 -17.79 36.29 32.63
CA ASP A 147 -18.42 37.45 33.23
C ASP A 147 -17.79 37.73 34.59
N ASN A 148 -16.83 38.65 34.59
CA ASN A 148 -16.21 39.20 35.79
C ASN A 148 -16.39 40.72 35.83
N ALA A 149 -17.50 41.16 36.45
CA ALA A 149 -17.91 42.56 36.47
C ALA A 149 -16.86 43.51 37.08
N LYS A 150 -16.06 43.06 38.06
CA LYS A 150 -14.99 43.87 38.66
C LYS A 150 -13.82 44.07 37.69
N ALA A 151 -13.34 43.00 37.06
CA ALA A 151 -12.22 43.06 36.13
C ALA A 151 -12.56 43.81 34.81
N TYR A 152 -13.84 43.91 34.47
CA TYR A 152 -14.33 44.65 33.30
C TYR A 152 -14.12 46.17 33.44
N SER A 153 -14.29 46.72 34.64
CA SER A 153 -14.12 48.15 34.90
C SER A 153 -12.67 48.64 34.67
N ASP A 154 -11.68 47.79 34.96
CA ASP A 154 -10.25 48.09 34.77
C ASP A 154 -9.79 48.01 33.29
N LEU A 155 -10.61 47.45 32.40
CA LEU A 155 -10.31 47.27 30.98
C LEU A 155 -10.72 48.45 30.09
N GLN A 156 -11.60 49.34 30.57
CA GLN A 156 -12.07 50.50 29.78
C GLN A 156 -10.92 51.40 29.30
N ARG A 157 -9.77 51.38 29.98
CA ARG A 157 -8.56 52.15 29.63
C ARG A 157 -7.57 51.39 28.73
N LYS A 158 -7.90 50.19 28.25
CA LYS A 158 -7.02 49.30 27.47
C LYS A 158 -7.70 48.79 26.18
N PRO A 159 -7.75 49.60 25.11
CA PRO A 159 -8.60 49.36 23.94
C PRO A 159 -8.32 48.01 23.23
N ARG A 160 -7.05 47.57 23.16
CA ARG A 160 -6.68 46.30 22.52
C ARG A 160 -7.13 45.06 23.31
N GLN A 161 -7.21 45.15 24.63
CA GLN A 161 -7.70 44.06 25.49
C GLN A 161 -9.23 43.98 25.44
N MET A 162 -9.89 45.14 25.39
CA MET A 162 -11.33 45.23 25.24
C MET A 162 -11.78 44.67 23.88
N ALA A 163 -11.10 45.04 22.78
CA ALA A 163 -11.38 44.52 21.44
C ALA A 163 -11.24 42.98 21.36
N LEU A 164 -10.25 42.39 22.04
CA LEU A 164 -10.11 40.93 22.12
C LEU A 164 -11.23 40.27 22.92
N LEU A 165 -11.63 40.88 24.04
CA LEU A 165 -12.70 40.36 24.88
C LEU A 165 -14.06 40.45 24.17
N ASP A 166 -14.34 41.56 23.49
CA ASP A 166 -15.56 41.78 22.71
C ASP A 166 -15.64 40.80 21.54
N LEU A 167 -14.53 40.60 20.83
CA LEU A 167 -14.44 39.60 19.76
C LEU A 167 -14.79 38.19 20.27
N ILE A 168 -14.20 37.76 21.39
CA ILE A 168 -14.49 36.44 21.96
C ILE A 168 -15.93 36.37 22.51
N ARG A 169 -16.49 37.48 23.01
CA ARG A 169 -17.89 37.56 23.47
C ARG A 169 -18.90 37.42 22.33
N THR A 170 -18.59 37.95 21.14
CA THR A 170 -19.48 37.81 19.98
C THR A 170 -19.60 36.36 19.49
N GLU A 171 -18.62 35.51 19.81
CA GLU A 171 -18.59 34.10 19.41
C GLU A 171 -18.90 33.19 20.60
N THR A 172 -20.17 32.83 20.75
CA THR A 172 -20.67 32.03 21.90
C THR A 172 -20.02 30.64 22.03
N THR A 173 -19.45 30.12 20.94
CA THR A 173 -18.78 28.82 20.91
C THR A 173 -17.32 28.85 21.40
N GLY A 174 -16.73 30.04 21.54
CA GLY A 174 -15.32 30.25 21.91
C GLY A 174 -14.37 30.12 20.72
N MET A 175 -13.21 30.79 20.78
CA MET A 175 -12.28 30.91 19.65
C MET A 175 -10.94 30.22 19.91
N GLN A 176 -10.32 29.62 18.88
CA GLN A 176 -8.99 29.04 19.01
C GLN A 176 -7.90 30.11 18.90
N ALA A 177 -6.77 29.88 19.57
CA ALA A 177 -5.62 30.80 19.54
C ALA A 177 -5.07 31.06 18.11
N LYS A 178 -5.23 30.11 17.18
CA LYS A 178 -4.81 30.28 15.78
C LYS A 178 -5.64 31.33 15.04
N ASP A 179 -6.94 31.39 15.32
CA ASP A 179 -7.90 32.26 14.63
C ASP A 179 -7.77 33.67 15.19
N LEU A 180 -7.60 33.79 16.51
CA LEU A 180 -7.29 35.06 17.20
C LEU A 180 -5.94 35.64 16.73
N LYS A 181 -4.94 34.78 16.48
CA LYS A 181 -3.65 35.20 15.91
C LYS A 181 -3.78 35.69 14.46
N ALA A 182 -4.62 35.06 13.65
CA ALA A 182 -4.91 35.52 12.29
C ALA A 182 -5.59 36.91 12.29
N GLN A 183 -6.32 37.24 13.36
CA GLN A 183 -6.92 38.55 13.58
C GLN A 183 -6.00 39.55 14.32
N GLY A 184 -4.71 39.23 14.51
CA GLY A 184 -3.71 40.16 15.05
C GLY A 184 -3.57 40.19 16.58
N PHE A 185 -4.16 39.23 17.29
CA PHE A 185 -4.02 39.07 18.74
C PHE A 185 -2.98 38.01 19.09
N ASP A 186 -2.00 38.37 19.92
CA ASP A 186 -0.95 37.45 20.33
C ASP A 186 -1.39 36.51 21.48
N TYR A 187 -0.63 35.43 21.66
CA TYR A 187 -0.91 34.45 22.72
C TYR A 187 -0.63 34.98 24.14
N ALA A 188 0.25 35.98 24.28
CA ALA A 188 0.59 36.56 25.57
C ALA A 188 -0.59 37.38 26.15
N LEU A 189 -1.35 38.05 25.29
CA LEU A 189 -2.55 38.80 25.64
C LEU A 189 -3.65 37.89 26.16
N LEU A 190 -3.79 36.69 25.58
CA LEU A 190 -4.75 35.67 26.03
C LEU A 190 -4.44 35.20 27.45
N LEU A 191 -3.17 34.86 27.74
CA LEU A 191 -2.73 34.47 29.09
C LEU A 191 -2.92 35.60 30.12
N LYS A 192 -2.69 36.86 29.70
CA LYS A 192 -2.90 38.02 30.57
C LYS A 192 -4.38 38.18 30.95
N LEU A 193 -5.28 38.06 29.98
CA LEU A 193 -6.72 38.13 30.23
C LEU A 193 -7.25 36.92 31.01
N GLU A 194 -6.63 35.76 30.87
CA GLU A 194 -6.88 34.57 31.70
C GLU A 194 -6.51 34.82 33.16
N SER A 195 -5.32 35.38 33.42
CA SER A 195 -4.85 35.68 34.77
C SER A 195 -5.72 36.71 35.50
N SER A 196 -6.38 37.60 34.76
CA SER A 196 -7.36 38.55 35.29
C SER A 196 -8.78 37.99 35.41
N GLY A 197 -8.99 36.70 35.08
CA GLY A 197 -10.29 36.03 35.18
C GLY A 197 -11.34 36.51 34.18
N LEU A 198 -10.91 37.12 33.06
CA LEU A 198 -11.79 37.65 32.01
C LEU A 198 -11.91 36.69 30.82
N LEU A 199 -10.90 35.83 30.64
CA LEU A 199 -10.96 34.69 29.74
C LEU A 199 -10.78 33.40 30.55
N LYS A 200 -11.40 32.33 30.08
CA LYS A 200 -11.13 30.98 30.52
C LYS A 200 -10.71 30.16 29.30
N ARG A 201 -9.60 29.44 29.41
CA ARG A 201 -9.31 28.39 28.45
C ARG A 201 -10.15 27.16 28.80
N GLU A 202 -10.95 26.71 27.85
CA GLU A 202 -11.60 25.41 27.92
C GLU A 202 -10.89 24.49 26.94
N PRO A 203 -10.67 23.21 27.28
CA PRO A 203 -10.21 22.28 26.28
C PRO A 203 -11.17 22.36 25.10
N LEU A 204 -10.64 22.64 23.90
CA LEU A 204 -11.39 22.40 22.69
C LEU A 204 -11.72 20.92 22.75
N LEU A 205 -13.00 20.61 22.98
CA LEU A 205 -13.52 19.28 22.70
C LEU A 205 -13.08 19.00 21.27
N ASP A 206 -12.07 18.14 21.11
CA ASP A 206 -11.60 17.79 19.78
C ASP A 206 -12.86 17.32 19.06
N PRO A 207 -13.17 17.79 17.84
CA PRO A 207 -14.16 17.09 17.02
C PRO A 207 -13.82 15.59 16.86
N ALA A 208 -12.63 15.16 17.28
CA ALA A 208 -12.21 13.78 17.53
C ALA A 208 -12.37 13.27 18.99
N ASP A 209 -13.29 13.80 19.81
CA ASP A 209 -13.67 13.17 21.07
C ASP A 209 -14.41 11.85 20.77
N PRO A 210 -13.83 10.67 21.08
CA PRO A 210 -14.45 9.37 20.79
C PRO A 210 -15.83 9.24 21.43
N SER A 211 -16.09 9.97 22.53
CA SER A 211 -17.37 9.94 23.24
C SER A 211 -18.52 10.58 22.46
N LYS A 212 -18.25 11.41 21.44
CA LYS A 212 -19.29 12.00 20.57
C LYS A 212 -19.71 11.09 19.40
N PHE A 213 -18.99 10.00 19.13
CA PHE A 213 -19.33 9.03 18.09
C PHE A 213 -20.19 7.87 18.63
N LEU A 214 -20.43 7.84 19.94
CA LEU A 214 -21.37 6.93 20.58
C LEU A 214 -22.80 7.42 20.32
N MET A 215 -23.35 7.04 19.17
CA MET A 215 -24.74 6.60 18.97
C MET A 215 -24.97 6.42 17.47
N VAL A 216 -24.45 5.32 16.91
CA VAL A 216 -24.96 4.84 15.63
C VAL A 216 -26.38 4.31 15.90
N LYS A 217 -27.40 5.10 15.53
CA LYS A 217 -28.79 4.62 15.52
C LYS A 217 -28.88 3.38 14.62
N LYS A 218 -29.66 2.37 15.03
CA LYS A 218 -29.88 1.08 14.34
C LYS A 218 -30.40 1.15 12.88
N GLU A 219 -30.60 2.34 12.32
CA GLU A 219 -31.07 2.56 10.95
C GLU A 219 -29.89 2.99 10.05
N THR A 220 -28.98 2.05 9.76
CA THR A 220 -27.66 2.32 9.17
C THR A 220 -27.57 2.14 7.65
N VAL A 221 -28.61 1.67 6.97
CA VAL A 221 -28.55 1.39 5.53
C VAL A 221 -29.75 2.02 4.83
N LEU A 222 -29.50 2.80 3.77
CA LEU A 222 -30.55 3.18 2.83
C LEU A 222 -30.90 1.94 2.03
N ASP A 223 -32.14 1.45 2.04
CA ASP A 223 -32.54 0.42 1.07
C ASP A 223 -32.53 1.06 -0.33
N SER A 224 -31.47 0.81 -1.10
CA SER A 224 -31.48 1.10 -2.52
C SER A 224 -32.14 -0.05 -3.25
N ASN A 225 -33.15 0.23 -4.07
CA ASN A 225 -33.84 -0.71 -4.96
C ASN A 225 -32.92 -1.17 -6.13
N VAL A 226 -31.71 -1.65 -5.84
CA VAL A 226 -30.83 -2.24 -6.86
C VAL A 226 -31.17 -3.72 -6.98
N THR A 227 -31.85 -4.08 -8.06
CA THR A 227 -32.21 -5.47 -8.33
C THR A 227 -30.99 -6.25 -8.83
N LEU A 228 -30.45 -7.13 -7.98
CA LEU A 228 -29.36 -8.03 -8.38
C LEU A 228 -29.82 -9.04 -9.44
N ASN A 229 -28.94 -9.35 -10.39
CA ASN A 229 -29.16 -10.41 -11.37
C ASN A 229 -28.98 -11.82 -10.75
N SER A 230 -29.25 -12.88 -11.51
CA SER A 230 -29.18 -14.26 -11.02
C SER A 230 -27.79 -14.69 -10.56
N GLU A 231 -26.74 -14.32 -11.29
CA GLU A 231 -25.33 -14.64 -10.95
C GLU A 231 -24.90 -13.92 -9.66
N GLN A 232 -25.26 -12.65 -9.51
CA GLN A 232 -24.99 -11.84 -8.32
C GLN A 232 -25.74 -12.38 -7.09
N LYS A 233 -27.01 -12.77 -7.25
CA LYS A 233 -27.80 -13.41 -6.18
C LYS A 233 -27.20 -14.74 -5.75
N ALA A 234 -26.75 -15.57 -6.69
CA ALA A 234 -26.08 -16.83 -6.39
C ALA A 234 -24.76 -16.60 -5.64
N ALA A 235 -23.93 -15.66 -6.10
CA ALA A 235 -22.69 -15.28 -5.43
C ALA A 235 -22.94 -14.80 -3.99
N LEU A 236 -23.92 -13.90 -3.80
CA LEU A 236 -24.28 -13.40 -2.47
C LEU A 236 -24.83 -14.50 -1.56
N LYS A 237 -25.62 -15.44 -2.09
CA LYS A 237 -26.11 -16.61 -1.34
C LYS A 237 -24.94 -17.47 -0.85
N SER A 238 -23.95 -17.74 -1.70
CA SER A 238 -22.74 -18.47 -1.32
C SER A 238 -21.92 -17.73 -0.27
N ILE A 239 -21.72 -16.42 -0.41
CA ILE A 239 -21.03 -15.60 0.57
C ILE A 239 -21.76 -15.65 1.93
N ASN A 240 -23.07 -15.49 1.93
CA ASN A 240 -23.87 -15.48 3.16
C ASN A 240 -23.95 -16.85 3.85
N SER A 241 -23.70 -17.94 3.12
CA SER A 241 -23.73 -19.30 3.67
C SER A 241 -22.58 -19.59 4.65
N SER A 242 -21.52 -18.78 4.64
CA SER A 242 -20.39 -18.94 5.57
C SER A 242 -20.75 -18.60 7.02
N GLN A 243 -21.89 -17.93 7.26
CA GLN A 243 -22.37 -17.54 8.59
C GLN A 243 -21.30 -16.82 9.45
N ASN A 244 -20.52 -15.94 8.83
CA ASN A 244 -19.41 -15.20 9.46
C ASN A 244 -18.23 -16.07 9.93
N ASN A 245 -18.13 -17.33 9.50
CA ASN A 245 -16.91 -18.12 9.67
C ASN A 245 -15.86 -17.78 8.60
N PHE A 246 -14.65 -18.33 8.78
CA PHE A 246 -13.61 -18.24 7.77
C PHE A 246 -14.04 -18.89 6.45
N ALA A 247 -14.07 -18.09 5.41
CA ALA A 247 -14.26 -18.52 4.02
C ALA A 247 -13.54 -17.54 3.10
N THR A 248 -12.89 -18.07 2.05
CA THR A 248 -12.23 -17.26 1.03
C THR A 248 -12.98 -17.41 -0.29
N PHE A 249 -13.55 -16.31 -0.79
CA PHE A 249 -14.24 -16.28 -2.07
C PHE A 249 -13.44 -15.50 -3.11
N LEU A 250 -13.24 -16.07 -4.29
CA LEU A 250 -12.77 -15.33 -5.47
C LEU A 250 -14.00 -14.91 -6.28
N LEU A 251 -14.38 -13.63 -6.22
CA LEU A 251 -15.40 -13.05 -7.09
C LEU A 251 -14.77 -12.67 -8.43
N ASP A 252 -14.82 -13.63 -9.35
CA ASP A 252 -14.28 -13.56 -10.72
C ASP A 252 -15.39 -13.08 -11.66
N GLY A 253 -15.36 -11.78 -11.98
CA GLY A 253 -16.42 -11.16 -12.76
C GLY A 253 -15.89 -10.22 -13.81
N VAL A 254 -16.35 -10.38 -15.05
CA VAL A 254 -15.93 -9.51 -16.17
C VAL A 254 -16.14 -8.03 -15.84
N THR A 255 -15.37 -7.15 -16.48
CA THR A 255 -15.51 -5.71 -16.26
C THR A 255 -16.96 -5.26 -16.51
N GLY A 256 -17.56 -4.56 -15.56
CA GLY A 256 -18.96 -4.15 -15.65
C GLY A 256 -19.99 -5.18 -15.20
N SER A 257 -19.61 -6.38 -14.74
CA SER A 257 -20.54 -7.42 -14.25
C SER A 257 -21.25 -7.10 -12.91
N GLY A 258 -20.99 -5.92 -12.34
CA GLY A 258 -21.58 -5.50 -11.07
C GLY A 258 -20.95 -6.15 -9.83
N LYS A 259 -19.67 -6.56 -9.88
CA LYS A 259 -18.90 -7.00 -8.70
C LYS A 259 -19.09 -6.09 -7.48
N THR A 260 -19.06 -4.78 -7.70
CA THR A 260 -19.23 -3.79 -6.63
C THR A 260 -20.59 -3.89 -5.95
N GLU A 261 -21.68 -4.24 -6.66
CA GLU A 261 -22.99 -4.41 -6.02
C GLU A 261 -22.99 -5.62 -5.09
N VAL A 262 -22.34 -6.73 -5.49
CA VAL A 262 -22.15 -7.89 -4.59
C VAL A 262 -21.36 -7.50 -3.33
N TYR A 263 -20.32 -6.66 -3.46
CA TYR A 263 -19.57 -6.16 -2.31
C TYR A 263 -20.44 -5.30 -1.38
N LEU A 264 -21.18 -4.37 -1.95
CA LEU A 264 -22.03 -3.46 -1.18
C LEU A 264 -23.13 -4.22 -0.42
N GLU A 265 -23.73 -5.24 -1.03
CA GLU A 265 -24.74 -6.10 -0.37
C GLU A 265 -24.13 -6.98 0.72
N ALA A 266 -22.95 -7.56 0.47
CA ALA A 266 -22.23 -8.33 1.49
C ALA A 266 -21.88 -7.46 2.70
N ILE A 267 -21.37 -6.24 2.46
CA ILE A 267 -21.05 -5.26 3.53
C ILE A 267 -22.33 -4.80 4.23
N SER A 268 -23.40 -4.49 3.49
CA SER A 268 -24.70 -4.08 4.04
C SER A 268 -25.22 -5.08 5.07
N ARG A 269 -25.16 -6.38 4.76
CA ARG A 269 -25.55 -7.43 5.71
C ARG A 269 -24.73 -7.37 7.01
N GLN A 270 -23.41 -7.23 6.91
CA GLN A 270 -22.52 -7.22 8.07
C GLN A 270 -22.73 -5.98 8.95
N ILE A 271 -22.90 -4.81 8.33
CA ILE A 271 -23.22 -3.56 9.05
C ILE A 271 -24.58 -3.67 9.74
N LYS A 272 -25.60 -4.26 9.11
CA LYS A 272 -26.92 -4.52 9.73
C LYS A 272 -26.82 -5.46 10.95
N LEU A 273 -25.86 -6.39 10.95
CA LEU A 273 -25.56 -7.28 12.08
C LEU A 273 -24.70 -6.62 13.17
N GLY A 274 -24.26 -5.38 12.97
CA GLY A 274 -23.49 -4.62 13.93
C GLY A 274 -21.97 -4.78 13.83
N PHE A 275 -21.47 -5.42 12.77
CA PHE A 275 -20.03 -5.65 12.58
C PHE A 275 -19.34 -4.51 11.83
N GLN A 276 -18.00 -4.57 11.80
CA GLN A 276 -17.15 -3.70 11.02
C GLN A 276 -16.71 -4.39 9.72
N CYS A 277 -16.47 -3.60 8.68
CA CYS A 277 -16.03 -4.07 7.38
C CYS A 277 -14.83 -3.29 6.87
N LEU A 278 -13.87 -3.97 6.24
CA LEU A 278 -12.71 -3.36 5.60
C LEU A 278 -12.76 -3.59 4.09
N PHE A 279 -12.78 -2.50 3.32
CA PHE A 279 -12.73 -2.48 1.87
C PHE A 279 -11.36 -1.97 1.41
N LEU A 280 -10.56 -2.86 0.82
CA LEU A 280 -9.23 -2.56 0.28
C LEU A 280 -9.32 -2.22 -1.21
N VAL A 281 -8.67 -1.10 -1.57
CA VAL A 281 -8.46 -0.65 -2.95
C VAL A 281 -6.95 -0.50 -3.23
N PRO A 282 -6.50 -0.69 -4.48
CA PRO A 282 -5.08 -0.70 -4.81
C PRO A 282 -4.40 0.66 -4.60
N GLU A 283 -5.03 1.75 -5.04
CA GLU A 283 -4.42 3.08 -5.07
C GLU A 283 -5.34 4.19 -4.54
N ILE A 284 -4.71 5.24 -4.01
CA ILE A 284 -5.38 6.39 -3.35
C ILE A 284 -6.34 7.11 -4.32
N GLY A 285 -6.00 7.17 -5.61
CA GLY A 285 -6.80 7.86 -6.63
C GLY A 285 -8.24 7.34 -6.75
N LEU A 286 -8.47 6.08 -6.36
CA LEU A 286 -9.79 5.44 -6.41
C LEU A 286 -10.64 5.66 -5.16
N THR A 287 -10.04 6.22 -4.10
CA THR A 287 -10.73 6.34 -2.82
C THR A 287 -11.85 7.39 -2.81
N PRO A 288 -11.78 8.58 -3.45
CA PRO A 288 -12.87 9.55 -3.40
C PRO A 288 -14.14 9.07 -4.13
N GLN A 289 -14.00 8.52 -5.33
CA GLN A 289 -15.15 8.00 -6.10
C GLN A 289 -15.82 6.82 -5.38
N THR A 290 -15.00 5.92 -4.84
CA THR A 290 -15.48 4.80 -4.01
C THR A 290 -16.18 5.33 -2.75
N PHE A 291 -15.59 6.31 -2.08
CA PHE A 291 -16.16 6.93 -0.89
C PHE A 291 -17.52 7.58 -1.16
N ASP A 292 -17.67 8.34 -2.24
CA ASP A 292 -18.95 8.95 -2.62
C ASP A 292 -20.03 7.88 -2.91
N ARG A 293 -19.65 6.77 -3.55
CA ARG A 293 -20.57 5.65 -3.79
C ARG A 293 -21.02 4.99 -2.48
N PHE A 294 -20.09 4.79 -1.56
CA PHE A 294 -20.41 4.22 -0.25
C PHE A 294 -21.27 5.17 0.60
N ASN A 295 -20.97 6.47 0.63
CA ASN A 295 -21.77 7.46 1.34
C ASN A 295 -23.21 7.57 0.83
N LYS A 296 -23.43 7.36 -0.48
CA LYS A 296 -24.78 7.29 -1.05
C LYS A 296 -25.54 6.04 -0.62
N ARG A 297 -24.84 4.94 -0.31
CA ARG A 297 -25.44 3.63 0.00
C ARG A 297 -25.65 3.40 1.50
N PHE A 298 -24.74 3.86 2.34
CA PHE A 298 -24.72 3.58 3.77
C PHE A 298 -24.95 4.84 4.61
N LYS A 299 -25.78 4.72 5.65
CA LYS A 299 -25.94 5.71 6.73
C LYS A 299 -25.18 5.27 7.98
N CYS A 300 -23.99 4.69 7.81
CA CYS A 300 -23.08 4.38 8.89
C CYS A 300 -21.78 5.19 8.75
N PRO A 301 -20.98 5.31 9.81
CA PRO A 301 -19.66 5.90 9.69
C PRO A 301 -18.82 5.18 8.63
N ILE A 302 -18.27 5.95 7.70
CA ILE A 302 -17.31 5.49 6.70
C ILE A 302 -16.01 6.28 6.90
N ILE A 303 -14.90 5.58 7.10
CA ILE A 303 -13.60 6.21 7.30
C ILE A 303 -12.64 5.83 6.18
N MET A 304 -11.77 6.76 5.81
CA MET A 304 -10.70 6.53 4.84
C MET A 304 -9.38 6.29 5.56
N TYR A 305 -8.58 5.34 5.07
CA TYR A 305 -7.22 5.09 5.59
C TYR A 305 -6.21 4.83 4.48
N HIS A 306 -5.40 5.84 4.16
CA HIS A 306 -4.40 5.77 3.10
C HIS A 306 -3.15 6.61 3.38
N SER A 307 -2.11 6.42 2.57
CA SER A 307 -0.80 7.04 2.81
C SER A 307 -0.81 8.58 2.76
N ASN A 308 -1.66 9.20 1.92
CA ASN A 308 -1.81 10.66 1.82
C ASN A 308 -2.45 11.35 3.04
N LEU A 309 -3.01 10.61 4.00
CA LEU A 309 -3.53 11.22 5.22
C LEU A 309 -2.40 11.77 6.09
N SER A 310 -2.63 12.93 6.68
CA SER A 310 -1.75 13.46 7.72
C SER A 310 -1.68 12.51 8.90
N ALA A 311 -0.62 12.66 9.67
CA ALA A 311 -0.34 11.79 10.79
C ALA A 311 -1.46 11.91 11.88
N LYS A 312 -1.99 13.12 12.15
CA LYS A 312 -3.20 13.34 12.99
C LYS A 312 -4.44 12.63 12.43
N GLN A 313 -4.69 12.73 11.12
CA GLN A 313 -5.85 12.07 10.49
C GLN A 313 -5.75 10.54 10.57
N LYS A 314 -4.56 9.97 10.39
CA LYS A 314 -4.34 8.51 10.56
C LYS A 314 -4.60 8.07 12.00
N LEU A 315 -4.18 8.87 12.99
CA LEU A 315 -4.47 8.57 14.39
C LEU A 315 -5.97 8.60 14.68
N MET A 316 -6.70 9.58 14.13
CA MET A 316 -8.15 9.69 14.30
C MET A 316 -8.88 8.49 13.67
N ALA A 317 -8.58 8.16 12.40
CA ALA A 317 -9.15 7.00 11.72
C ALA A 317 -8.81 5.69 12.43
N TRP A 318 -7.58 5.57 12.94
CA TRP A 318 -7.17 4.42 13.77
C TRP A 318 -8.00 4.34 15.05
N SER A 319 -8.20 5.45 15.76
CA SER A 319 -9.00 5.48 16.98
C SER A 319 -10.47 5.12 16.74
N GLN A 320 -11.03 5.50 15.59
CA GLN A 320 -12.38 5.14 15.19
C GLN A 320 -12.49 3.65 14.84
N ALA A 321 -11.47 3.08 14.19
CA ALA A 321 -11.43 1.65 13.88
C ALA A 321 -11.35 0.77 15.15
N CYS A 322 -10.67 1.26 16.20
CA CYS A 322 -10.57 0.58 17.49
C CYS A 322 -11.92 0.48 18.23
N ASP A 323 -12.88 1.33 17.90
CA ASP A 323 -14.22 1.27 18.49
C ASP A 323 -14.94 0.01 17.99
N GLU A 324 -15.80 -0.58 18.82
CA GLU A 324 -16.52 -1.82 18.45
C GLU A 324 -17.79 -1.53 17.64
N SER A 325 -18.05 -0.26 17.34
CA SER A 325 -19.25 0.20 16.62
C SER A 325 -19.22 -0.18 15.14
N PRO A 326 -20.40 -0.32 14.50
CA PRO A 326 -20.50 -0.67 13.09
C PRO A 326 -19.88 0.44 12.23
N LEU A 327 -18.87 0.07 11.45
CA LEU A 327 -18.00 0.99 10.72
C LEU A 327 -17.55 0.35 9.40
N ILE A 328 -17.50 1.16 8.35
CA ILE A 328 -16.84 0.78 7.10
C ILE A 328 -15.51 1.52 7.00
N VAL A 329 -14.43 0.78 6.79
CA VAL A 329 -13.11 1.34 6.48
C VAL A 329 -12.82 1.14 5.01
N ILE A 330 -12.56 2.24 4.29
CA ILE A 330 -12.05 2.21 2.91
C ILE A 330 -10.57 2.56 2.95
N GLY A 331 -9.70 1.65 2.52
CA GLY A 331 -8.27 1.89 2.64
C GLY A 331 -7.42 1.23 1.57
N THR A 332 -6.13 1.55 1.63
CA THR A 332 -5.09 0.97 0.76
C THR A 332 -4.30 -0.09 1.53
N ARG A 333 -3.25 -0.66 0.95
CA ARG A 333 -2.38 -1.71 1.54
C ARG A 333 -2.14 -1.63 3.07
N SER A 334 -1.95 -0.45 3.65
CA SER A 334 -1.65 -0.30 5.09
C SER A 334 -2.86 -0.41 6.02
N SER A 335 -4.10 -0.26 5.54
CA SER A 335 -5.29 -0.36 6.40
C SER A 335 -5.58 -1.77 6.88
N VAL A 336 -4.94 -2.79 6.27
CA VAL A 336 -5.04 -4.18 6.72
C VAL A 336 -4.53 -4.40 8.16
N PHE A 337 -3.76 -3.44 8.69
CA PHE A 337 -3.25 -3.46 10.06
C PHE A 337 -4.13 -2.71 11.06
N LEU A 338 -5.27 -2.14 10.64
CA LEU A 338 -6.15 -1.45 11.58
C LEU A 338 -6.73 -2.43 12.59
N PRO A 339 -6.59 -2.17 13.91
CA PRO A 339 -7.29 -2.92 14.94
C PRO A 339 -8.78 -2.62 14.80
N MET A 340 -9.55 -3.65 14.44
CA MET A 340 -10.99 -3.59 14.20
C MET A 340 -11.62 -4.75 14.97
N PRO A 341 -11.98 -4.57 16.26
CA PRO A 341 -12.34 -5.68 17.13
C PRO A 341 -13.57 -6.46 16.67
N SER A 342 -14.50 -5.78 15.97
CA SER A 342 -15.74 -6.36 15.45
C SER A 342 -15.67 -6.61 13.93
N LEU A 343 -14.47 -6.81 13.36
CA LEU A 343 -14.28 -7.07 11.93
C LEU A 343 -14.88 -8.43 11.52
N SER A 344 -15.81 -8.43 10.57
CA SER A 344 -16.43 -9.67 10.05
C SER A 344 -16.26 -9.90 8.55
N LEU A 345 -15.77 -8.90 7.83
CA LEU A 345 -15.58 -8.98 6.38
C LEU A 345 -14.43 -8.10 5.90
N ILE A 346 -13.52 -8.71 5.14
CA ILE A 346 -12.59 -7.98 4.27
C ILE A 346 -12.99 -8.19 2.81
N VAL A 347 -13.05 -7.10 2.05
CA VAL A 347 -13.16 -7.15 0.59
C VAL A 347 -11.91 -6.53 0.00
N ILE A 348 -11.29 -7.21 -0.96
CA ILE A 348 -10.14 -6.71 -1.72
C ILE A 348 -10.57 -6.54 -3.17
N ASP A 349 -10.72 -5.31 -3.61
CA ASP A 349 -11.02 -5.01 -5.02
C ASP A 349 -9.74 -5.03 -5.85
N GLU A 350 -9.86 -5.44 -7.11
CA GLU A 350 -8.73 -5.64 -8.04
C GLU A 350 -7.56 -6.44 -7.40
N GLU A 351 -7.84 -7.61 -6.81
CA GLU A 351 -6.88 -8.37 -5.97
C GLU A 351 -5.54 -8.70 -6.65
N HIS A 352 -5.52 -8.74 -7.99
CA HIS A 352 -4.34 -9.02 -8.80
C HIS A 352 -3.34 -7.86 -8.84
N ASP A 353 -3.72 -6.68 -8.32
CA ASP A 353 -2.90 -5.47 -8.40
C ASP A 353 -1.63 -5.57 -7.55
N SER A 354 -0.47 -5.35 -8.20
CA SER A 354 0.85 -5.41 -7.58
C SER A 354 1.06 -4.38 -6.47
N SER A 355 0.26 -3.31 -6.40
CA SER A 355 0.31 -2.31 -5.32
C SER A 355 0.00 -2.90 -3.94
N TYR A 356 -0.67 -4.05 -3.86
CA TYR A 356 -0.88 -4.76 -2.60
C TYR A 356 0.40 -5.37 -2.01
N LYS A 357 1.51 -5.46 -2.75
CA LYS A 357 2.82 -5.88 -2.23
C LYS A 357 3.69 -4.66 -1.91
N GLN A 358 4.14 -4.56 -0.66
CA GLN A 358 5.12 -3.57 -0.23
C GLN A 358 6.51 -3.95 -0.75
N GLN A 359 7.19 -3.00 -1.40
CA GLN A 359 8.52 -3.22 -2.01
C GLN A 359 9.70 -2.76 -1.12
N ASP A 360 9.44 -1.85 -0.17
CA ASP A 360 10.45 -1.26 0.71
C ASP A 360 10.18 -1.57 2.19
N GLY A 361 11.23 -1.82 2.97
CA GLY A 361 11.12 -2.15 4.40
C GLY A 361 10.47 -3.52 4.62
N PHE A 362 9.37 -3.56 5.38
CA PHE A 362 8.58 -4.76 5.61
C PHE A 362 7.84 -5.20 4.34
N ARG A 363 8.41 -6.12 3.55
CA ARG A 363 7.88 -6.52 2.23
C ARG A 363 6.71 -7.50 2.29
N TYR A 364 5.60 -7.12 2.92
CA TYR A 364 4.40 -7.95 3.00
C TYR A 364 3.47 -7.78 1.78
N SER A 365 2.69 -8.82 1.50
CA SER A 365 1.50 -8.76 0.62
C SER A 365 0.26 -8.51 1.48
N ALA A 366 -0.45 -7.40 1.26
CA ALA A 366 -1.69 -7.11 1.98
C ALA A 366 -2.79 -8.11 1.65
N ARG A 367 -2.82 -8.65 0.42
CA ARG A 367 -3.77 -9.70 0.03
C ARG A 367 -3.57 -10.93 0.89
N ASP A 368 -2.33 -11.44 0.94
CA ASP A 368 -2.06 -12.69 1.65
C ASP A 368 -2.14 -12.49 3.17
N PHE A 369 -1.74 -11.31 3.67
CA PHE A 369 -1.95 -10.92 5.06
C PHE A 369 -3.44 -10.86 5.42
N ALA A 370 -4.29 -10.30 4.56
CA ALA A 370 -5.73 -10.22 4.80
C ALA A 370 -6.38 -11.62 4.83
N VAL A 371 -5.96 -12.54 3.96
CA VAL A 371 -6.44 -13.94 3.98
C VAL A 371 -6.04 -14.61 5.30
N MET A 372 -4.78 -14.43 5.73
CA MET A 372 -4.32 -14.98 7.02
C MET A 372 -5.00 -14.33 8.21
N ARG A 373 -5.31 -13.03 8.13
CA ARG A 373 -6.09 -12.32 9.14
C ARG A 373 -7.50 -12.89 9.23
N ALA A 374 -8.18 -13.05 8.09
CA ALA A 374 -9.51 -13.65 8.00
C ALA A 374 -9.53 -15.07 8.58
N HIS A 375 -8.49 -15.87 8.32
CA HIS A 375 -8.34 -17.19 8.92
C HIS A 375 -8.16 -17.14 10.44
N ASN A 376 -7.27 -16.28 10.94
CA ASN A 376 -6.93 -16.20 12.37
C ASN A 376 -8.03 -15.57 13.23
N GLU A 377 -8.80 -14.64 12.66
CA GLU A 377 -9.94 -13.96 13.29
C GLU A 377 -11.28 -14.61 12.90
N SER A 378 -11.25 -15.72 12.14
CA SER A 378 -12.40 -16.54 11.76
C SER A 378 -13.53 -15.79 11.04
N PHE A 379 -13.21 -14.98 10.03
CA PHE A 379 -14.21 -14.22 9.27
C PHE A 379 -14.08 -14.38 7.75
N THR A 380 -15.08 -13.92 6.99
CA THR A 380 -15.13 -14.10 5.54
C THR A 380 -14.28 -13.06 4.78
N ILE A 381 -13.58 -13.48 3.73
CA ILE A 381 -12.84 -12.59 2.83
C ILE A 381 -13.28 -12.78 1.37
N ILE A 382 -13.44 -11.66 0.67
CA ILE A 382 -13.78 -11.62 -0.75
C ILE A 382 -12.61 -11.02 -1.53
N LEU A 383 -12.06 -11.78 -2.46
CA LEU A 383 -11.05 -11.36 -3.43
C LEU A 383 -11.76 -11.05 -4.75
N GLY A 384 -11.75 -9.79 -5.15
CA GLY A 384 -12.45 -9.27 -6.29
C GLY A 384 -11.55 -9.05 -7.49
N SER A 385 -11.91 -9.57 -8.68
CA SER A 385 -11.18 -9.25 -9.89
C SER A 385 -11.96 -9.55 -11.17
N ALA A 386 -11.68 -8.79 -12.23
CA ALA A 386 -12.06 -9.17 -13.60
C ALA A 386 -10.97 -10.00 -14.29
N THR A 387 -9.74 -9.89 -13.82
CA THR A 387 -8.57 -10.60 -14.31
C THR A 387 -7.80 -11.15 -13.11
N PRO A 388 -8.34 -12.16 -12.40
CA PRO A 388 -7.70 -12.73 -11.21
C PRO A 388 -6.22 -13.06 -11.43
N SER A 389 -5.42 -12.92 -10.38
CA SER A 389 -4.04 -13.41 -10.38
C SER A 389 -4.01 -14.92 -10.55
N LEU A 390 -2.95 -15.43 -11.19
CA LEU A 390 -2.79 -16.88 -11.37
C LEU A 390 -2.69 -17.61 -10.03
N GLU A 391 -2.12 -16.97 -8.99
CA GLU A 391 -2.10 -17.50 -7.63
C GLU A 391 -3.52 -17.69 -7.06
N SER A 392 -4.39 -16.69 -7.20
CA SER A 392 -5.79 -16.77 -6.73
C SER A 392 -6.61 -17.79 -7.52
N LEU A 393 -6.41 -17.89 -8.84
CA LEU A 393 -7.05 -18.93 -9.66
C LEU A 393 -6.60 -20.32 -9.23
N HIS A 394 -5.29 -20.53 -9.07
CA HIS A 394 -4.76 -21.81 -8.61
C HIS A 394 -5.32 -22.20 -7.23
N ASN A 395 -5.45 -21.26 -6.30
CA ASN A 395 -6.08 -21.51 -5.00
C ASN A 395 -7.54 -21.99 -5.13
N THR A 396 -8.27 -21.57 -6.16
CA THR A 396 -9.61 -22.13 -6.43
C THR A 396 -9.56 -23.55 -6.98
N ILE A 397 -8.56 -23.88 -7.80
CA ILE A 397 -8.37 -25.22 -8.37
C ILE A 397 -8.07 -26.23 -7.26
N ILE A 398 -7.23 -25.85 -6.28
CA ILE A 398 -6.85 -26.72 -5.16
C ILE A 398 -7.81 -26.65 -3.96
N GLY A 399 -8.96 -25.97 -4.09
CA GLY A 399 -10.01 -25.92 -3.06
C GLY A 399 -9.75 -25.01 -1.86
N LYS A 400 -8.70 -24.17 -1.87
CA LYS A 400 -8.44 -23.19 -0.80
C LYS A 400 -9.39 -21.98 -0.81
N SER A 401 -10.01 -21.71 -1.95
CA SER A 401 -10.96 -20.62 -2.13
C SER A 401 -12.09 -21.05 -3.06
N THR A 402 -13.31 -20.58 -2.81
CA THR A 402 -14.45 -20.86 -3.68
C THR A 402 -14.54 -19.80 -4.78
N ARG A 403 -14.58 -20.21 -6.05
CA ARG A 403 -14.74 -19.31 -7.20
C ARG A 403 -16.22 -18.98 -7.42
N LEU A 404 -16.55 -17.69 -7.44
CA LEU A 404 -17.88 -17.17 -7.76
C LEU A 404 -17.78 -16.39 -9.08
N GLN A 405 -18.48 -16.86 -10.11
CA GLN A 405 -18.34 -16.30 -11.45
C GLN A 405 -19.48 -15.36 -11.81
N LEU A 406 -19.14 -14.18 -12.34
CA LEU A 406 -20.08 -13.25 -12.97
C LEU A 406 -19.69 -13.09 -14.45
N THR A 407 -20.37 -13.82 -15.32
CA THR A 407 -19.97 -13.95 -16.74
C THR A 407 -20.55 -12.86 -17.62
N ARG A 408 -21.64 -12.21 -17.19
CA ARG A 408 -22.33 -11.19 -17.98
C ARG A 408 -22.10 -9.79 -17.40
N PRO A 409 -21.88 -8.77 -18.25
CA PRO A 409 -21.99 -7.38 -17.83
C PRO A 409 -23.37 -7.11 -17.21
N ALA A 410 -23.45 -6.26 -16.19
CA ALA A 410 -24.71 -5.88 -15.55
C ALA A 410 -25.54 -4.92 -16.44
N THR A 411 -24.90 -4.30 -17.42
CA THR A 411 -25.49 -3.39 -18.41
C THR A 411 -25.54 -4.07 -19.78
N GLU A 412 -26.59 -3.87 -20.56
CA GLU A 412 -26.76 -4.42 -21.93
C GLU A 412 -25.84 -3.79 -23.00
N ALA A 413 -24.73 -3.16 -22.60
CA ALA A 413 -23.82 -2.49 -23.53
C ALA A 413 -23.21 -3.50 -24.52
N PRO A 414 -23.16 -3.16 -25.83
CA PRO A 414 -22.62 -4.05 -26.84
C PRO A 414 -21.12 -4.29 -26.64
N PRO A 415 -20.61 -5.48 -26.98
CA PRO A 415 -19.20 -5.77 -26.86
C PRO A 415 -18.37 -4.85 -27.77
N ASN A 416 -17.26 -4.31 -27.25
CA ASN A 416 -16.21 -3.73 -28.09
C ASN A 416 -15.60 -4.70 -29.12
N THR A 417 -15.16 -4.18 -30.27
CA THR A 417 -14.33 -4.91 -31.23
C THR A 417 -12.87 -4.68 -30.93
N THR A 418 -12.01 -5.69 -31.06
CA THR A 418 -10.56 -5.55 -30.88
C THR A 418 -9.84 -5.93 -32.16
N HIS A 419 -8.99 -5.03 -32.66
CA HIS A 419 -8.19 -5.19 -33.86
C HIS A 419 -6.71 -5.16 -33.51
N ILE A 420 -5.92 -6.09 -34.05
CA ILE A 420 -4.47 -6.08 -33.92
C ILE A 420 -3.89 -5.53 -35.22
N VAL A 421 -3.07 -4.49 -35.12
CA VAL A 421 -2.40 -3.86 -36.26
C VAL A 421 -0.94 -4.31 -36.27
N ASP A 422 -0.57 -4.99 -37.35
CA ASP A 422 0.83 -5.33 -37.64
C ASP A 422 1.60 -4.05 -38.00
N ILE A 423 2.67 -3.78 -37.26
CA ILE A 423 3.53 -2.60 -37.46
C ILE A 423 4.94 -2.96 -37.94
N ASN A 424 5.20 -4.19 -38.39
CA ASN A 424 6.51 -4.60 -38.90
C ASN A 424 6.90 -3.86 -40.18
N SER A 425 5.94 -3.66 -41.10
CA SER A 425 6.18 -3.09 -42.43
C SER A 425 5.63 -1.67 -42.58
N ILE A 426 5.25 -1.01 -41.48
CA ILE A 426 4.64 0.32 -41.49
C ILE A 426 5.61 1.34 -40.89
N CYS A 427 5.85 2.43 -41.62
CA CYS A 427 6.54 3.60 -41.07
C CYS A 427 5.64 4.28 -40.03
N LEU A 428 6.10 4.30 -38.77
CA LEU A 428 5.36 4.92 -37.67
C LEU A 428 5.66 6.42 -37.59
N GLN A 429 4.64 7.22 -37.31
CA GLN A 429 4.77 8.65 -36.99
C GLN A 429 4.67 8.81 -35.47
N GLU A 430 5.81 9.06 -34.81
CA GLU A 430 5.88 9.17 -33.35
C GLU A 430 5.13 8.04 -32.62
N GLY A 431 5.26 6.81 -33.13
CA GLY A 431 4.66 5.59 -32.57
C GLY A 431 3.31 5.17 -33.15
N PHE A 432 2.65 6.04 -33.93
CA PHE A 432 1.35 5.75 -34.53
C PHE A 432 1.50 5.18 -35.94
N SER A 433 0.75 4.12 -36.24
CA SER A 433 0.58 3.67 -37.63
C SER A 433 -0.45 4.55 -38.34
N LYS A 434 -0.35 4.69 -39.67
CA LYS A 434 -1.33 5.44 -40.46
C LYS A 434 -2.77 4.94 -40.24
N PRO A 435 -3.07 3.62 -40.26
CA PRO A 435 -4.41 3.12 -39.96
C PRO A 435 -4.96 3.57 -38.61
N VAL A 436 -4.11 3.65 -37.58
CA VAL A 436 -4.52 4.12 -36.25
C VAL A 436 -4.85 5.60 -36.25
N LEU A 437 -4.06 6.44 -36.94
CA LEU A 437 -4.34 7.87 -37.06
C LEU A 437 -5.63 8.15 -37.82
N ASP A 438 -5.93 7.35 -38.84
CA ASP A 438 -7.16 7.47 -39.63
C ASP A 438 -8.38 7.13 -38.74
N ARG A 439 -8.34 6.02 -37.99
CA ARG A 439 -9.39 5.67 -37.01
C ARG A 439 -9.55 6.71 -35.89
N ILE A 440 -8.45 7.27 -35.38
CA ILE A 440 -8.51 8.37 -34.40
C ILE A 440 -9.28 9.56 -35.00
N SER A 441 -8.98 9.92 -36.24
CA SER A 441 -9.63 11.04 -36.93
C SER A 441 -11.14 10.82 -37.09
N GLU A 442 -11.54 9.61 -37.50
CA GLU A 442 -12.95 9.23 -37.65
C GLU A 442 -13.73 9.30 -36.33
N HIS A 443 -13.15 8.80 -35.23
CA HIS A 443 -13.79 8.89 -33.92
C HIS A 443 -13.89 10.33 -33.39
N LEU A 444 -12.90 11.19 -33.70
CA LEU A 444 -12.93 12.61 -33.33
C LEU A 444 -13.99 13.40 -34.13
N LEU A 445 -14.21 13.07 -35.41
CA LEU A 445 -15.29 13.67 -36.22
C LEU A 445 -16.67 13.43 -35.58
N LEU A 446 -16.86 12.25 -35.00
CA LEU A 446 -18.06 11.88 -34.24
C LEU A 446 -18.12 12.47 -32.82
N GLN A 447 -17.22 13.40 -32.47
CA GLN A 447 -17.14 14.06 -31.17
C GLN A 447 -16.92 13.11 -29.97
N ASN A 448 -16.31 11.95 -30.21
CA ASN A 448 -16.07 10.98 -29.15
C ASN A 448 -14.77 11.25 -28.37
N GLN A 449 -14.62 10.56 -27.23
CA GLN A 449 -13.38 10.52 -26.47
C GLN A 449 -12.53 9.30 -26.85
N ILE A 450 -11.22 9.49 -26.89
CA ILE A 450 -10.27 8.46 -27.30
C ILE A 450 -9.20 8.30 -26.22
N LEU A 451 -8.90 7.05 -25.87
CA LEU A 451 -7.83 6.71 -24.93
C LEU A 451 -6.62 6.16 -25.67
N ILE A 452 -5.48 6.81 -25.51
CA ILE A 452 -4.19 6.38 -26.01
C ILE A 452 -3.38 5.85 -24.82
N PHE A 453 -3.23 4.54 -24.80
CA PHE A 453 -2.55 3.80 -23.75
C PHE A 453 -1.12 3.43 -24.16
N ILE A 454 -0.19 3.64 -23.22
CA ILE A 454 1.18 3.15 -23.31
C ILE A 454 1.53 2.33 -22.06
N ASN A 455 2.03 1.11 -22.26
CA ASN A 455 2.22 0.11 -21.21
C ASN A 455 3.21 0.57 -20.12
N ARG A 456 4.22 1.33 -20.51
CA ARG A 456 5.22 1.87 -19.59
C ARG A 456 5.22 3.38 -19.67
N ARG A 457 5.53 4.04 -18.54
CA ARG A 457 6.15 5.38 -18.63
C ARG A 457 7.22 5.28 -19.68
N GLY A 458 7.27 6.27 -20.56
CA GLY A 458 8.02 6.17 -21.80
C GLY A 458 9.37 5.49 -21.64
N PHE A 459 9.88 4.98 -22.75
CA PHE A 459 11.31 5.16 -22.95
C PHE A 459 11.57 6.65 -22.74
N ALA A 460 12.05 6.95 -21.54
CA ALA A 460 12.33 8.29 -21.13
C ALA A 460 13.46 8.70 -22.07
N PRO A 461 13.23 9.70 -22.95
CA PRO A 461 13.93 9.85 -24.23
C PRO A 461 15.42 9.62 -24.04
N VAL A 462 15.91 8.47 -24.50
CA VAL A 462 17.31 8.11 -24.34
C VAL A 462 18.06 8.76 -25.47
N LEU A 463 19.15 9.45 -25.17
CA LEU A 463 19.97 10.03 -26.21
C LEU A 463 20.72 8.90 -26.92
N LEU A 464 20.62 8.85 -28.24
CA LEU A 464 21.14 7.81 -29.12
C LEU A 464 21.96 8.49 -30.22
N CYS A 465 23.05 7.88 -30.66
CA CYS A 465 23.78 8.29 -31.86
C CYS A 465 23.35 7.46 -33.07
N ASN A 466 22.79 8.09 -34.10
CA ASN A 466 22.35 7.39 -35.31
C ASN A 466 23.52 6.86 -36.16
N ALA A 467 24.74 7.36 -35.95
CA ALA A 467 25.91 6.93 -36.73
C ALA A 467 26.59 5.67 -36.16
N CYS A 468 26.61 5.49 -34.84
CA CYS A 468 27.33 4.37 -34.20
C CYS A 468 26.53 3.61 -33.14
N GLY A 469 25.25 3.94 -32.94
CA GLY A 469 24.38 3.28 -31.98
C GLY A 469 24.69 3.56 -30.50
N TRP A 470 25.58 4.50 -30.18
CA TRP A 470 25.86 4.88 -28.79
C TRP A 470 24.58 5.34 -28.09
N THR A 471 24.37 4.94 -26.83
CA THR A 471 23.24 5.44 -26.02
C THR A 471 23.75 6.09 -24.74
N SER A 472 23.04 7.12 -24.25
CA SER A 472 23.40 7.79 -23.00
C SER A 472 23.15 6.89 -21.81
N GLU A 473 24.22 6.45 -21.15
CA GLU A 473 24.18 5.59 -19.97
C GLU A 473 24.62 6.34 -18.71
N CYS A 474 24.09 5.90 -17.57
CA CYS A 474 24.41 6.45 -16.26
C CYS A 474 25.50 5.61 -15.60
N ASP A 475 26.69 6.15 -15.39
CA ASP A 475 27.79 5.45 -14.71
C ASP A 475 27.43 4.97 -13.28
N SER A 476 26.50 5.65 -12.63
CA SER A 476 26.01 5.28 -11.28
C SER A 476 25.00 4.13 -11.26
N CYS A 477 24.40 3.77 -12.40
CA CYS A 477 23.31 2.78 -12.49
C CYS A 477 23.44 1.80 -13.67
N VAL A 478 24.40 2.01 -14.58
CA VAL A 478 24.54 1.29 -15.86
C VAL A 478 23.18 1.19 -16.57
N SER A 479 22.43 2.29 -16.50
CA SER A 479 21.07 2.40 -17.01
C SER A 479 20.99 3.56 -17.97
N ARG A 480 20.15 3.45 -19.00
CA ARG A 480 19.90 4.55 -19.92
C ARG A 480 19.44 5.82 -19.17
N MET A 481 20.04 6.95 -19.52
CA MET A 481 19.68 8.28 -18.99
C MET A 481 18.58 8.90 -19.84
N THR A 482 17.68 9.63 -19.18
CA THR A 482 16.58 10.36 -19.81
C THR A 482 17.00 11.77 -20.16
N VAL A 483 16.69 12.21 -21.37
CA VAL A 483 16.74 13.63 -21.74
C VAL A 483 15.55 14.38 -21.12
N HIS A 484 15.83 15.36 -20.26
CA HIS A 484 14.87 16.36 -19.83
C HIS A 484 15.06 17.63 -20.64
N SER A 485 13.97 18.25 -21.10
CA SER A 485 13.99 19.47 -21.91
C SER A 485 14.02 20.77 -21.07
N LYS A 486 13.52 20.76 -19.83
CA LYS A 486 13.44 21.95 -18.96
C LYS A 486 13.84 21.64 -17.51
N PRO A 487 15.05 22.02 -17.04
CA PRO A 487 16.20 22.45 -17.85
C PRO A 487 16.76 21.30 -18.71
N ALA A 488 17.42 21.64 -19.82
CA ALA A 488 18.03 20.69 -20.74
C ALA A 488 19.16 19.89 -20.06
N LYS A 489 18.92 18.61 -19.76
CA LYS A 489 19.90 17.72 -19.10
C LYS A 489 19.57 16.25 -19.28
N LEU A 490 20.60 15.41 -19.21
CA LEU A 490 20.44 13.98 -18.99
C LEU A 490 20.19 13.74 -17.49
N ARG A 491 19.13 13.02 -17.13
CA ARG A 491 18.84 12.60 -15.76
C ARG A 491 18.61 11.10 -15.71
N CYS A 492 19.25 10.43 -14.76
CA CYS A 492 18.88 9.08 -14.42
C CYS A 492 17.67 9.10 -13.47
N HIS A 493 16.52 8.55 -13.87
CA HIS A 493 15.35 8.43 -12.98
C HIS A 493 15.55 7.47 -11.81
N HIS A 494 16.64 6.71 -11.82
CA HIS A 494 16.87 5.66 -10.84
C HIS A 494 17.74 6.11 -9.66
N CYS A 495 18.74 6.95 -9.90
CA CYS A 495 19.61 7.52 -8.87
C CYS A 495 19.49 9.03 -8.72
N GLY A 496 18.88 9.72 -9.68
CA GLY A 496 18.78 11.18 -9.70
C GLY A 496 20.03 11.89 -10.23
N THR A 497 21.10 11.18 -10.62
CA THR A 497 22.29 11.77 -11.25
C THR A 497 21.91 12.57 -12.49
N ASN A 498 22.45 13.79 -12.59
CA ASN A 498 22.26 14.69 -13.73
C ASN A 498 23.57 14.85 -14.49
N ARG A 499 23.49 15.02 -15.81
CA ARG A 499 24.58 15.37 -16.73
C ARG A 499 24.10 16.39 -17.76
N SER A 500 25.00 17.17 -18.33
CA SER A 500 24.71 17.95 -19.54
C SER A 500 24.47 17.02 -20.73
N ILE A 501 23.70 17.49 -21.71
CA ILE A 501 23.50 16.79 -22.98
C ILE A 501 24.75 17.04 -23.84
N PRO A 502 25.49 16.00 -24.27
CA PRO A 502 26.66 16.20 -25.12
C PRO A 502 26.25 16.70 -26.52
N THR A 503 27.05 17.60 -27.11
CA THR A 503 26.82 18.14 -28.47
C THR A 503 27.38 17.24 -29.57
N LYS A 504 28.31 16.35 -29.24
CA LYS A 504 28.88 15.32 -30.12
C LYS A 504 28.84 13.96 -29.43
N CYS A 505 28.68 12.90 -30.20
CA CYS A 505 28.71 11.54 -29.69
C CYS A 505 30.07 11.26 -29.03
N PRO A 506 30.14 10.82 -27.76
CA PRO A 506 31.41 10.54 -27.10
C PRO A 506 32.15 9.34 -27.71
N ASN A 507 31.45 8.46 -28.44
CA ASN A 507 32.06 7.29 -29.09
C ASN A 507 32.62 7.56 -30.51
N CYS A 508 31.83 8.19 -31.40
CA CYS A 508 32.22 8.40 -32.80
C CYS A 508 32.33 9.88 -33.22
N SER A 509 32.17 10.82 -32.29
CA SER A 509 32.19 12.28 -32.53
C SER A 509 31.12 12.84 -33.49
N SER A 510 30.18 12.02 -33.97
CA SER A 510 29.05 12.47 -34.79
C SER A 510 28.14 13.45 -34.06
N THR A 511 27.60 14.45 -34.77
CA THR A 511 26.58 15.40 -34.27
C THR A 511 25.15 14.87 -34.37
N LYS A 512 24.95 13.69 -34.99
CA LYS A 512 23.64 13.05 -35.18
C LYS A 512 23.17 12.34 -33.91
N LEU A 513 22.93 13.10 -32.85
CA LEU A 513 22.35 12.62 -31.59
C LEU A 513 20.84 12.88 -31.56
N GLU A 514 20.05 11.81 -31.41
CA GLU A 514 18.60 11.85 -31.38
C GLU A 514 18.04 11.23 -30.10
N THR A 515 16.76 11.49 -29.80
CA THR A 515 16.12 10.93 -28.62
C THR A 515 15.20 9.78 -28.99
N PHE A 516 15.52 8.58 -28.52
CA PHE A 516 14.70 7.40 -28.73
C PHE A 516 13.75 7.16 -27.55
N GLY A 517 12.46 7.08 -27.85
CA GLY A 517 11.45 6.67 -26.90
C GLY A 517 10.12 7.41 -26.99
N LEU A 518 9.03 6.65 -26.98
CA LEU A 518 7.67 7.17 -26.93
C LEU A 518 7.34 7.59 -25.49
N GLY A 519 7.54 8.87 -25.18
CA GLY A 519 7.07 9.46 -23.92
C GLY A 519 5.63 9.93 -24.07
N THR A 520 4.85 9.91 -22.97
CA THR A 520 3.52 10.55 -22.92
C THR A 520 3.57 12.00 -23.41
N GLN A 521 4.68 12.70 -23.13
CA GLN A 521 4.92 14.07 -23.56
C GLN A 521 5.19 14.19 -25.07
N LYS A 522 5.98 13.30 -25.68
CA LYS A 522 6.20 13.31 -27.14
C LYS A 522 4.91 12.99 -27.91
N ILE A 523 4.13 12.04 -27.40
CA ILE A 523 2.81 11.71 -27.94
C ILE A 523 1.87 12.91 -27.81
N GLU A 524 1.86 13.58 -26.66
CA GLU A 524 1.09 14.82 -26.44
C GLU A 524 1.50 15.93 -27.43
N ASP A 525 2.81 16.16 -27.59
CA ASP A 525 3.34 17.15 -28.53
C ASP A 525 2.95 16.81 -29.98
N PHE A 526 3.16 15.56 -30.41
CA PHE A 526 2.80 15.09 -31.76
C PHE A 526 1.29 15.24 -32.05
N LEU A 527 0.44 14.80 -31.12
CA LEU A 527 -1.01 14.93 -31.24
C LEU A 527 -1.47 16.38 -31.18
N THR A 528 -0.71 17.27 -30.52
CA THR A 528 -0.96 18.71 -30.51
C THR A 528 -0.78 19.33 -31.88
N HIS A 529 0.26 18.94 -32.60
CA HIS A 529 0.47 19.37 -33.98
C HIS A 529 -0.54 18.73 -34.94
N ARG A 530 -0.86 17.43 -34.76
CA ARG A 530 -1.76 16.71 -35.66
C ARG A 530 -3.24 17.09 -35.50
N PHE A 531 -3.70 17.33 -34.27
CA PHE A 531 -5.10 17.62 -33.92
C PHE A 531 -5.21 18.89 -33.07
N PRO A 532 -4.87 20.08 -33.57
CA PRO A 532 -4.72 21.30 -32.76
C PRO A 532 -5.99 21.73 -32.01
N SER A 533 -7.17 21.50 -32.60
CA SER A 533 -8.48 21.88 -32.05
C SER A 533 -9.01 20.97 -30.94
N ILE A 534 -8.43 19.78 -30.75
CA ILE A 534 -8.90 18.80 -29.77
C ILE A 534 -8.10 18.93 -28.46
N PRO A 535 -8.74 18.96 -27.28
CA PRO A 535 -8.03 18.94 -25.99
C PRO A 535 -7.23 17.65 -25.78
N LYS A 536 -6.02 17.77 -25.23
CA LYS A 536 -5.16 16.63 -24.83
C LYS A 536 -5.11 16.60 -23.32
N ILE A 537 -5.50 15.47 -22.74
CA ILE A 537 -5.50 15.30 -21.29
C ILE A 537 -4.52 14.20 -20.94
N ARG A 538 -3.32 14.61 -20.51
CA ARG A 538 -2.30 13.69 -20.01
C ARG A 538 -2.56 13.34 -18.55
N ILE A 539 -2.67 12.03 -18.27
CA ILE A 539 -2.80 11.48 -16.91
C ILE A 539 -1.65 10.51 -16.67
N ASP A 540 -0.64 11.02 -15.97
CA ASP A 540 0.50 10.25 -15.46
C ASP A 540 0.83 10.66 -14.02
N ARG A 541 1.71 9.91 -13.35
CA ARG A 541 2.05 10.16 -11.94
C ARG A 541 2.73 11.51 -11.69
N ASP A 542 3.32 12.13 -12.72
CA ASP A 542 4.04 13.41 -12.58
C ASP A 542 3.11 14.61 -12.78
N THR A 543 2.11 14.49 -13.66
CA THR A 543 1.07 15.50 -13.90
C THR A 543 -0.07 15.47 -12.88
N THR A 544 -0.17 14.41 -12.08
CA THR A 544 -1.22 14.22 -11.06
C THR A 544 -0.71 14.46 -9.63
N ARG A 545 0.42 15.16 -9.45
CA ARG A 545 0.93 15.52 -8.10
C ARG A 545 -0.02 16.51 -7.42
N GLY A 546 -0.93 15.96 -6.63
CA GLY A 546 -1.94 16.69 -5.84
C GLY A 546 -3.36 16.25 -6.22
N ASN A 547 -4.16 15.87 -5.22
CA ASN A 547 -5.53 15.37 -5.40
C ASN A 547 -6.42 16.35 -6.20
N PHE A 548 -6.20 17.66 -6.05
CA PHE A 548 -7.00 18.69 -6.71
C PHE A 548 -6.84 18.69 -8.24
N ASN A 549 -5.60 18.57 -8.75
CA ASN A 549 -5.32 18.58 -10.18
C ASN A 549 -5.89 17.34 -10.89
N LEU A 550 -5.82 16.17 -10.23
CA LEU A 550 -6.42 14.94 -10.75
C LEU A 550 -7.95 15.04 -10.81
N ASN A 551 -8.61 15.52 -9.75
CA ASN A 551 -10.07 15.65 -9.72
C ASN A 551 -10.57 16.63 -10.79
N GLN A 552 -9.85 17.73 -11.04
CA GLN A 552 -10.17 18.68 -12.10
C GLN A 552 -10.07 18.04 -13.50
N LYS A 553 -9.02 17.26 -13.76
CA LYS A 553 -8.90 16.52 -15.02
C LYS A 553 -10.01 15.47 -15.16
N LEU A 554 -10.35 14.75 -14.09
CA LEU A 554 -11.43 13.76 -14.12
C LEU A 554 -12.79 14.41 -14.36
N SER A 555 -13.06 15.60 -13.81
CA SER A 555 -14.31 16.31 -14.08
C SER A 555 -14.38 16.81 -15.53
N GLU A 556 -13.26 17.25 -16.10
CA GLU A 556 -13.17 17.61 -17.51
C GLU A 556 -13.48 16.42 -18.43
N ILE A 557 -12.94 15.24 -18.14
CA ILE A 557 -13.24 14.01 -18.91
C ILE A 557 -14.70 13.62 -18.75
N SER A 558 -15.24 13.73 -17.53
CA SER A 558 -16.65 13.41 -17.24
C SER A 558 -17.64 14.36 -17.92
N SER A 559 -17.20 15.54 -18.39
CA SER A 559 -18.04 16.47 -19.16
C SER A 559 -18.49 15.90 -20.51
N GLY A 560 -17.84 14.84 -20.99
CA GLY A 560 -18.18 14.16 -22.23
C GLY A 560 -17.74 14.86 -23.50
N ARG A 561 -17.03 16.00 -23.41
CA ARG A 561 -16.45 16.69 -24.56
C ARG A 561 -15.38 15.84 -25.27
N PRO A 562 -15.21 15.97 -26.60
CA PRO A 562 -14.19 15.24 -27.33
C PRO A 562 -12.80 15.58 -26.81
N CYS A 563 -11.99 14.56 -26.55
CA CYS A 563 -10.62 14.74 -26.09
C CYS A 563 -9.75 13.50 -26.38
N LEU A 564 -8.45 13.73 -26.40
CA LEU A 564 -7.42 12.70 -26.48
C LEU A 564 -6.84 12.47 -25.08
N LEU A 565 -7.20 11.35 -24.46
CA LEU A 565 -6.69 10.92 -23.18
C LEU A 565 -5.37 10.18 -23.39
N ILE A 566 -4.29 10.64 -22.78
CA ILE A 566 -2.98 10.01 -22.91
C ILE A 566 -2.53 9.54 -21.53
N GLY A 567 -2.28 8.25 -21.37
CA GLY A 567 -1.77 7.79 -20.09
C GLY A 567 -1.31 6.34 -20.03
N THR A 568 -0.82 6.01 -18.85
CA THR A 568 -0.30 4.69 -18.49
C THR A 568 -1.31 3.95 -17.61
N GLN A 569 -0.85 2.94 -16.87
CA GLN A 569 -1.61 2.12 -15.91
C GLN A 569 -2.55 2.86 -14.95
N MET A 570 -2.40 4.16 -14.70
CA MET A 570 -3.33 4.92 -13.86
C MET A 570 -4.72 5.08 -14.51
N LEU A 571 -4.81 5.10 -15.83
CA LEU A 571 -6.09 5.21 -16.56
C LEU A 571 -6.84 3.87 -16.65
N SER A 572 -6.15 2.75 -16.43
CA SER A 572 -6.75 1.42 -16.54
C SER A 572 -7.52 1.00 -15.29
N LYS A 573 -7.30 1.64 -14.13
CA LYS A 573 -7.82 1.22 -12.82
C LYS A 573 -8.98 2.13 -12.35
N GLY A 574 -10.06 1.52 -11.86
CA GLY A 574 -11.17 2.09 -11.08
C GLY A 574 -11.90 3.38 -11.52
N HIS A 575 -11.49 4.10 -12.57
CA HIS A 575 -12.17 5.33 -13.04
C HIS A 575 -13.20 5.05 -14.13
N HIS A 576 -14.42 5.57 -14.00
CA HIS A 576 -15.47 5.37 -15.00
C HIS A 576 -15.43 6.47 -16.07
N PHE A 577 -15.16 6.09 -17.32
CA PHE A 577 -15.14 7.01 -18.47
C PHE A 577 -16.20 6.55 -19.48
N PRO A 578 -17.43 7.10 -19.44
CA PRO A 578 -18.55 6.57 -20.21
C PRO A 578 -18.42 6.78 -21.71
N ASN A 579 -17.72 7.83 -22.16
CA ASN A 579 -17.73 8.30 -23.54
C ASN A 579 -16.48 7.91 -24.34
N ILE A 580 -15.69 6.95 -23.83
CA ILE A 580 -14.54 6.41 -24.58
C ILE A 580 -15.07 5.44 -25.63
N SER A 581 -14.97 5.85 -26.89
CA SER A 581 -15.37 5.04 -28.04
C SER A 581 -14.20 4.26 -28.63
N LEU A 582 -12.96 4.76 -28.51
CA LEU A 582 -11.77 4.15 -29.08
C LEU A 582 -10.66 4.08 -28.03
N VAL A 583 -10.03 2.91 -27.92
CA VAL A 583 -8.83 2.68 -27.14
C VAL A 583 -7.70 2.24 -28.07
N VAL A 584 -6.57 2.94 -28.02
CA VAL A 584 -5.38 2.65 -28.81
C VAL A 584 -4.25 2.24 -27.88
N VAL A 585 -3.75 1.01 -28.04
CA VAL A 585 -2.55 0.50 -27.35
C VAL A 585 -1.38 0.58 -28.33
N LEU A 586 -0.45 1.50 -28.09
CA LEU A 586 0.65 1.77 -29.04
C LEU A 586 1.80 0.74 -28.98
N ASP A 587 2.00 0.11 -27.82
CA ASP A 587 3.03 -0.92 -27.61
C ASP A 587 2.49 -1.98 -26.64
N ALA A 588 2.09 -3.11 -27.20
CA ALA A 588 1.71 -4.30 -26.45
C ALA A 588 2.88 -5.28 -26.21
N ASP A 589 4.01 -5.13 -26.92
CA ASP A 589 5.03 -6.18 -27.02
C ASP A 589 5.90 -6.29 -25.77
N ALA A 590 6.01 -5.21 -25.00
CA ALA A 590 6.88 -5.13 -23.82
C ALA A 590 6.63 -6.23 -22.78
N GLY A 591 5.41 -6.77 -22.69
CA GLY A 591 5.08 -7.87 -21.78
C GLY A 591 5.38 -9.26 -22.32
N LEU A 592 5.38 -9.44 -23.65
CA LEU A 592 5.53 -10.74 -24.31
C LEU A 592 6.90 -11.36 -24.07
N PHE A 593 7.95 -10.54 -24.13
CA PHE A 593 9.36 -10.95 -24.00
C PHE A 593 10.00 -10.41 -22.72
N SER A 594 9.20 -10.22 -21.69
CA SER A 594 9.70 -9.79 -20.38
C SER A 594 10.65 -10.85 -19.80
N SER A 595 11.77 -10.41 -19.23
CA SER A 595 12.67 -11.29 -18.47
C SER A 595 12.12 -11.67 -17.09
N ASP A 596 11.05 -10.99 -16.65
CA ASP A 596 10.24 -11.43 -15.51
C ASP A 596 9.10 -12.33 -16.01
N PHE A 597 9.00 -13.54 -15.46
CA PHE A 597 7.99 -14.54 -15.83
C PHE A 597 6.55 -14.10 -15.55
N ARG A 598 6.34 -13.05 -14.75
CA ARG A 598 5.02 -12.44 -14.55
C ARG A 598 4.67 -11.38 -15.60
N GLY A 599 5.60 -11.04 -16.50
CA GLY A 599 5.41 -9.97 -17.47
C GLY A 599 4.20 -10.17 -18.38
N GLN A 600 4.00 -11.39 -18.89
CA GLN A 600 2.84 -11.69 -19.74
C GLN A 600 1.51 -11.66 -18.98
N GLU A 601 1.48 -12.10 -17.72
CA GLU A 601 0.29 -12.02 -16.86
C GLU A 601 -0.10 -10.55 -16.63
N GLN A 602 0.86 -9.73 -16.20
CA GLN A 602 0.65 -8.30 -15.91
C GLN A 602 0.22 -7.52 -17.16
N MET A 603 0.85 -7.81 -18.31
CA MET A 603 0.45 -7.26 -19.60
C MET A 603 -0.98 -7.63 -19.93
N THR A 604 -1.35 -8.91 -19.80
CA THR A 604 -2.70 -9.39 -20.10
C THR A 604 -3.75 -8.68 -19.23
N GLN A 605 -3.52 -8.64 -17.91
CA GLN A 605 -4.39 -7.95 -16.96
C GLN A 605 -4.57 -6.48 -17.33
N THR A 606 -3.46 -5.79 -17.63
CA THR A 606 -3.47 -4.38 -18.01
C THR A 606 -4.24 -4.15 -19.31
N LEU A 607 -3.98 -4.95 -20.35
CA LEU A 607 -4.65 -4.81 -21.65
C LEU A 607 -6.15 -5.08 -21.55
N ILE A 608 -6.57 -6.12 -20.83
CA ILE A 608 -8.00 -6.41 -20.65
C ILE A 608 -8.70 -5.28 -19.88
N GLN A 609 -8.07 -4.73 -18.84
CA GLN A 609 -8.60 -3.58 -18.10
C GLN A 609 -8.75 -2.34 -18.99
N VAL A 610 -7.72 -2.04 -19.80
CA VAL A 610 -7.69 -0.91 -20.73
C VAL A 610 -8.74 -1.08 -21.82
N SER A 611 -8.81 -2.25 -22.45
CA SER A 611 -9.83 -2.59 -23.46
C SER A 611 -11.24 -2.46 -22.88
N GLY A 612 -11.46 -2.90 -21.64
CA GLY A 612 -12.73 -2.77 -20.93
C GLY A 612 -13.14 -1.34 -20.56
N ARG A 613 -12.36 -0.31 -20.94
CA ARG A 613 -12.77 1.10 -20.85
C ARG A 613 -13.52 1.57 -22.10
N ALA A 614 -13.34 0.93 -23.25
CA ALA A 614 -14.08 1.23 -24.47
C ALA A 614 -15.53 0.71 -24.38
N GLY A 615 -16.50 1.50 -24.84
CA GLY A 615 -17.86 1.01 -25.07
C GLY A 615 -18.70 0.80 -23.81
N ARG A 616 -18.50 1.62 -22.76
CA ARG A 616 -19.35 1.61 -21.55
C ARG A 616 -20.64 2.43 -21.68
N GLY A 617 -20.85 3.05 -22.84
CA GLY A 617 -22.06 3.80 -23.19
C GLY A 617 -22.98 3.02 -24.13
N ILE A 618 -23.80 3.75 -24.88
CA ILE A 618 -24.77 3.20 -25.84
C ILE A 618 -24.08 2.64 -27.09
N ASN A 619 -22.92 3.19 -27.46
CA ASN A 619 -22.19 2.82 -28.67
C ASN A 619 -21.18 1.71 -28.40
N SER A 620 -21.00 0.80 -29.37
CA SER A 620 -19.92 -0.19 -29.35
C SER A 620 -18.57 0.51 -29.34
N GLY A 621 -17.69 0.10 -28.42
CA GLY A 621 -16.32 0.58 -28.38
C GLY A 621 -15.45 -0.13 -29.42
N GLU A 622 -14.35 0.49 -29.81
CA GLU A 622 -13.27 -0.13 -30.58
C GLU A 622 -11.98 -0.13 -29.77
N VAL A 623 -11.19 -1.18 -29.90
CA VAL A 623 -9.85 -1.30 -29.35
C VAL A 623 -8.88 -1.64 -30.47
N ILE A 624 -7.82 -0.86 -30.60
CA ILE A 624 -6.73 -1.13 -31.54
C ILE A 624 -5.44 -1.40 -30.78
N ILE A 625 -4.82 -2.55 -31.05
CA ILE A 625 -3.54 -2.96 -30.46
C ILE A 625 -2.47 -2.96 -31.55
N GLN A 626 -1.49 -2.07 -31.45
CA GLN A 626 -0.30 -2.11 -32.30
C GLN A 626 0.74 -3.09 -31.73
N SER A 627 1.23 -3.98 -32.58
CA SER A 627 2.22 -4.99 -32.19
C SER A 627 3.13 -5.39 -33.35
N ARG A 628 4.40 -5.66 -33.06
CA ARG A 628 5.36 -6.30 -33.97
C ARG A 628 5.16 -7.82 -34.05
N HIS A 629 4.33 -8.37 -33.18
CA HIS A 629 4.06 -9.80 -33.12
C HIS A 629 2.54 -10.05 -33.19
N PRO A 630 1.86 -9.60 -34.26
CA PRO A 630 0.39 -9.64 -34.34
C PRO A 630 -0.17 -11.06 -34.24
N ASN A 631 0.61 -12.07 -34.66
CA ASN A 631 0.21 -13.48 -34.65
C ASN A 631 0.49 -14.18 -33.31
N HIS A 632 1.01 -13.49 -32.29
CA HIS A 632 1.30 -14.09 -31.00
C HIS A 632 0.00 -14.57 -30.32
N GLU A 633 -0.03 -15.82 -29.85
CA GLU A 633 -1.24 -16.46 -29.30
C GLU A 633 -1.88 -15.63 -28.16
N THR A 634 -1.07 -15.14 -27.22
CA THR A 634 -1.52 -14.25 -26.13
C THR A 634 -2.32 -13.03 -26.64
N LEU A 635 -1.89 -12.36 -27.70
CA LEU A 635 -2.61 -11.20 -28.24
C LEU A 635 -3.93 -11.62 -28.91
N ASN A 636 -3.92 -12.72 -29.65
CA ASN A 636 -5.14 -13.30 -30.25
C ASN A 636 -6.17 -13.72 -29.19
N LEU A 637 -5.71 -14.27 -28.06
CA LEU A 637 -6.58 -14.62 -26.93
C LEU A 637 -7.14 -13.39 -26.21
N ILE A 638 -6.37 -12.31 -26.11
CA ILE A 638 -6.87 -11.02 -25.59
C ILE A 638 -7.94 -10.45 -26.54
N ALA A 639 -7.67 -10.42 -27.85
CA ALA A 639 -8.61 -9.91 -28.85
C ALA A 639 -9.92 -10.72 -28.91
N SER A 640 -9.84 -12.05 -28.76
CA SER A 640 -10.99 -12.96 -28.66
C SER A 640 -11.58 -13.10 -27.25
N ARG A 641 -11.13 -12.27 -26.29
CA ARG A 641 -11.64 -12.16 -24.90
C ARG A 641 -11.60 -13.46 -24.09
N SER A 642 -10.65 -14.32 -24.39
CA SER A 642 -10.55 -15.66 -23.80
C SER A 642 -9.57 -15.68 -22.60
N PHE A 643 -9.79 -14.82 -21.59
CA PHE A 643 -8.92 -14.76 -20.40
C PHE A 643 -8.78 -16.12 -19.70
N LYS A 644 -9.88 -16.88 -19.59
CA LYS A 644 -9.87 -18.21 -18.97
C LYS A 644 -8.86 -19.15 -19.66
N LYS A 645 -8.85 -19.16 -20.99
CA LYS A 645 -7.93 -20.02 -21.78
C LYS A 645 -6.49 -19.55 -21.62
N LEU A 646 -6.25 -18.24 -21.68
CA LEU A 646 -4.92 -17.66 -21.46
C LEU A 646 -4.38 -17.99 -20.06
N ALA A 647 -5.19 -17.84 -19.02
CA ALA A 647 -4.81 -18.17 -17.65
C ALA A 647 -4.51 -19.67 -17.48
N GLN A 648 -5.25 -20.56 -18.16
CA GLN A 648 -4.97 -22.00 -18.17
C GLN A 648 -3.62 -22.31 -18.83
N LEU A 649 -3.32 -21.71 -19.99
CA LEU A 649 -2.04 -21.90 -20.69
C LEU A 649 -0.87 -21.41 -19.84
N GLN A 650 -0.98 -20.22 -19.24
CA GLN A 650 0.08 -19.69 -18.36
C GLN A 650 0.25 -20.52 -17.07
N LEU A 651 -0.84 -21.02 -16.48
CA LEU A 651 -0.74 -21.93 -15.34
C LEU A 651 0.00 -23.22 -15.72
N LEU A 652 -0.31 -23.80 -16.88
CA LEU A 652 0.39 -24.99 -17.38
C LEU A 652 1.88 -24.73 -17.61
N GLU A 653 2.23 -23.59 -18.22
CA GLU A 653 3.62 -23.19 -18.41
C GLU A 653 4.36 -23.05 -17.07
N ARG A 654 3.74 -22.41 -16.08
CA ARG A 654 4.31 -22.26 -14.73
C ARG A 654 4.42 -23.57 -13.98
N GLN A 655 3.51 -24.51 -14.21
CA GLN A 655 3.59 -25.85 -13.65
C GLN A 655 4.81 -26.59 -14.22
N ASN A 656 4.97 -26.58 -15.55
CA ASN A 656 6.07 -27.25 -16.25
C ASN A 656 7.44 -26.67 -15.92
N THR A 657 7.51 -25.36 -15.65
CA THR A 657 8.75 -24.65 -15.30
C THR A 657 8.98 -24.54 -13.78
N GLU A 658 8.07 -25.09 -12.97
CA GLU A 658 8.09 -25.03 -11.51
C GLU A 658 8.26 -23.59 -11.00
N LEU A 659 7.37 -22.70 -11.47
CA LEU A 659 7.26 -21.30 -11.07
C LEU A 659 5.99 -21.08 -10.23
N PRO A 660 5.92 -20.01 -9.42
CA PRO A 660 4.71 -19.67 -8.66
C PRO A 660 3.45 -19.61 -9.54
N PRO A 661 2.34 -20.26 -9.17
CA PRO A 661 2.02 -20.76 -7.82
C PRO A 661 2.46 -22.19 -7.48
N PHE A 662 3.11 -22.92 -8.40
CA PHE A 662 3.52 -24.33 -8.21
C PHE A 662 4.85 -24.50 -7.46
N ALA A 663 5.60 -23.40 -7.33
CA ALA A 663 6.77 -23.31 -6.48
C ALA A 663 6.73 -21.99 -5.69
N HIS A 664 7.52 -21.94 -4.63
CA HIS A 664 7.69 -20.80 -3.75
C HIS A 664 9.09 -20.22 -3.91
N LEU A 665 9.19 -18.90 -3.94
CA LEU A 665 10.43 -18.18 -4.20
C LEU A 665 10.76 -17.24 -3.04
N CYS A 666 12.05 -17.13 -2.75
CA CYS A 666 12.60 -16.07 -1.92
C CYS A 666 13.81 -15.45 -2.62
N LEU A 667 13.79 -14.13 -2.74
CA LEU A 667 14.87 -13.35 -3.31
C LEU A 667 15.71 -12.73 -2.20
N LEU A 668 16.98 -13.13 -2.13
CA LEU A 668 17.99 -12.54 -1.27
C LEU A 668 18.80 -11.54 -2.10
N ARG A 669 18.79 -10.26 -1.70
CA ARG A 669 19.48 -9.19 -2.42
C ARG A 669 20.56 -8.55 -1.55
N GLY A 670 21.78 -8.53 -2.06
CA GLY A 670 22.91 -7.80 -1.50
C GLY A 670 23.18 -6.53 -2.32
N GLU A 671 23.30 -5.38 -1.65
CA GLU A 671 23.69 -4.13 -2.29
C GLU A 671 24.95 -3.50 -1.68
N SER A 672 26.00 -3.28 -2.47
CA SER A 672 27.24 -2.63 -2.02
C SER A 672 27.73 -1.58 -3.02
N LYS A 673 28.60 -0.67 -2.57
CA LYS A 673 29.32 0.25 -3.48
C LYS A 673 30.25 -0.51 -4.43
N TYR A 674 30.78 -1.65 -4.00
CA TYR A 674 31.67 -2.50 -4.78
C TYR A 674 30.99 -3.84 -5.05
N LEU A 675 31.01 -4.30 -6.30
CA LEU A 675 30.37 -5.54 -6.74
C LEU A 675 30.89 -6.76 -5.97
N LYS A 676 32.21 -6.82 -5.75
CA LYS A 676 32.90 -7.88 -5.00
C LYS A 676 32.30 -8.10 -3.61
N ASP A 677 32.08 -7.03 -2.82
CA ASP A 677 31.52 -7.14 -1.47
C ASP A 677 30.12 -7.80 -1.46
N ALA A 678 29.29 -7.48 -2.46
CA ALA A 678 27.93 -8.04 -2.56
C ALA A 678 27.96 -9.52 -2.94
N TYR A 679 28.86 -9.90 -3.85
CA TYR A 679 29.09 -11.30 -4.23
C TYR A 679 29.64 -12.13 -3.09
N GLU A 680 30.72 -11.68 -2.44
CA GLU A 680 31.34 -12.39 -1.32
C GLU A 680 30.33 -12.63 -0.20
N PHE A 681 29.53 -11.61 0.12
CA PHE A 681 28.46 -11.75 1.10
C PHE A 681 27.42 -12.79 0.68
N LEU A 682 26.86 -12.72 -0.53
CA LEU A 682 25.84 -13.70 -0.95
C LEU A 682 26.41 -15.12 -1.16
N ASN A 683 27.67 -15.25 -1.57
CA ASN A 683 28.37 -16.55 -1.62
C ASN A 683 28.52 -17.14 -0.22
N SER A 684 28.76 -16.32 0.81
CA SER A 684 28.77 -16.80 2.20
C SER A 684 27.39 -17.32 2.63
N ILE A 685 26.30 -16.69 2.18
CA ILE A 685 24.93 -17.17 2.42
C ILE A 685 24.66 -18.47 1.65
N LEU A 686 25.12 -18.58 0.40
CA LEU A 686 25.01 -19.80 -0.39
C LEU A 686 25.73 -20.97 0.31
N ALA A 687 26.95 -20.74 0.81
CA ALA A 687 27.70 -21.75 1.56
C ALA A 687 26.98 -22.17 2.85
N LEU A 688 26.46 -21.21 3.62
CA LEU A 688 25.61 -21.48 4.79
C LEU A 688 24.41 -22.35 4.39
N SER A 689 23.72 -21.96 3.33
CA SER A 689 22.54 -22.65 2.81
C SER A 689 22.85 -24.08 2.36
N ASN A 690 24.03 -24.36 1.81
CA ASN A 690 24.45 -25.71 1.41
C ASN A 690 24.80 -26.59 2.62
N ASN A 691 25.38 -25.99 3.66
CA ASN A 691 25.92 -26.70 4.81
C ASN A 691 24.88 -26.94 5.92
N LEU A 692 23.68 -26.37 5.84
CA LEU A 692 22.61 -26.66 6.79
C LEU A 692 22.31 -28.17 6.85
N LYS A 693 22.11 -28.68 8.07
CA LYS A 693 21.72 -30.07 8.35
C LYS A 693 20.20 -30.18 8.54
N LEU A 694 19.45 -29.74 7.54
CA LEU A 694 17.99 -29.90 7.49
C LEU A 694 17.61 -31.11 6.64
N ALA A 695 16.57 -31.84 7.05
CA ALA A 695 15.96 -32.88 6.21
C ALA A 695 15.51 -32.25 4.88
N ASN A 696 15.68 -33.00 3.78
CA ASN A 696 15.26 -32.61 2.43
C ASN A 696 15.86 -31.29 1.90
N LYS A 697 17.04 -30.86 2.40
CA LYS A 697 17.73 -29.64 1.92
C LYS A 697 18.08 -29.63 0.42
N HIS A 698 18.11 -30.81 -0.19
CA HIS A 698 18.36 -31.01 -1.62
C HIS A 698 17.17 -30.57 -2.48
N ASP A 699 15.96 -30.47 -1.90
CA ASP A 699 14.74 -30.01 -2.59
C ASP A 699 14.61 -28.47 -2.64
N ILE A 700 15.68 -27.78 -2.21
CA ILE A 700 15.80 -26.32 -2.32
C ILE A 700 16.75 -26.00 -3.48
N VAL A 701 16.19 -25.45 -4.54
CA VAL A 701 16.96 -24.96 -5.68
C VAL A 701 17.55 -23.60 -5.32
N ARG A 702 18.84 -23.42 -5.59
CA ARG A 702 19.62 -22.21 -5.27
C ARG A 702 20.16 -21.65 -6.59
N LEU A 703 19.71 -20.46 -6.99
CA LEU A 703 20.10 -19.82 -8.24
C LEU A 703 20.90 -18.55 -7.95
N GLY A 704 22.10 -18.46 -8.51
CA GLY A 704 23.05 -17.38 -8.26
C GLY A 704 24.07 -17.70 -7.16
N PRO A 705 24.82 -16.69 -6.66
CA PRO A 705 24.59 -15.26 -6.87
C PRO A 705 24.76 -14.80 -8.33
N ILE A 706 23.84 -13.98 -8.83
CA ILE A 706 23.89 -13.36 -10.16
C ILE A 706 23.69 -11.84 -10.04
N PRO A 707 24.21 -11.03 -10.97
CA PRO A 707 23.86 -9.62 -11.00
C PRO A 707 22.34 -9.47 -11.12
N ALA A 708 21.77 -8.51 -10.40
CA ALA A 708 20.38 -8.17 -10.63
C ALA A 708 20.21 -7.72 -12.10
N PRO A 709 19.04 -7.96 -12.74
CA PRO A 709 18.76 -7.44 -14.09
C PRO A 709 19.04 -5.94 -14.21
N ARG A 710 18.91 -5.24 -13.09
CA ARG A 710 19.42 -3.89 -12.88
C ARG A 710 20.64 -3.92 -11.97
N GLU A 711 21.79 -4.17 -12.57
CA GLU A 711 23.04 -4.45 -11.86
C GLU A 711 23.47 -3.32 -10.91
N LYS A 712 23.16 -2.06 -11.24
CA LYS A 712 23.53 -0.92 -10.38
C LYS A 712 22.37 0.05 -10.19
N LYS A 713 22.17 0.55 -8.96
CA LYS A 713 21.20 1.60 -8.63
C LYS A 713 21.76 2.53 -7.56
N ALA A 714 21.66 3.84 -7.80
CA ALA A 714 22.12 4.86 -6.85
C ALA A 714 23.57 4.65 -6.40
N GLY A 715 24.45 4.29 -7.34
CA GLY A 715 25.88 4.08 -7.08
C GLY A 715 26.21 2.77 -6.36
N ARG A 716 25.23 1.87 -6.15
CA ARG A 716 25.43 0.57 -5.52
C ARG A 716 25.13 -0.55 -6.49
N PHE A 717 26.01 -1.54 -6.56
CA PHE A 717 25.81 -2.79 -7.25
C PHE A 717 24.83 -3.67 -6.50
N ARG A 718 24.04 -4.45 -7.24
CA ARG A 718 22.97 -5.31 -6.75
C ARG A 718 23.20 -6.70 -7.27
N VAL A 719 23.23 -7.65 -6.35
CA VAL A 719 23.39 -9.08 -6.64
C VAL A 719 22.21 -9.80 -6.02
N HIS A 720 21.70 -10.81 -6.73
CA HIS A 720 20.55 -11.64 -6.36
C HIS A 720 21.02 -13.07 -6.09
N LEU A 721 20.49 -13.67 -5.03
CA LEU A 721 20.50 -15.10 -4.77
C LEU A 721 19.03 -15.53 -4.60
N ILE A 722 18.56 -16.46 -5.42
CA ILE A 722 17.17 -16.92 -5.40
C ILE A 722 17.13 -18.31 -4.78
N LEU A 723 16.25 -18.48 -3.79
CA LEU A 723 15.92 -19.77 -3.21
C LEU A 723 14.53 -20.18 -3.67
N LYS A 724 14.40 -21.41 -4.19
CA LYS A 724 13.15 -21.94 -4.75
C LYS A 724 12.85 -23.31 -4.16
N SER A 725 11.58 -23.59 -3.85
CA SER A 725 11.13 -24.95 -3.50
C SER A 725 9.67 -25.17 -3.88
N LYS A 726 9.29 -26.42 -4.20
CA LYS A 726 7.88 -26.83 -4.39
C LYS A 726 7.09 -26.77 -3.09
N THR A 727 7.76 -26.88 -1.94
CA THR A 727 7.12 -26.98 -0.63
C THR A 727 7.35 -25.71 0.18
N ARG A 728 6.27 -24.97 0.47
CA ARG A 728 6.34 -23.70 1.22
C ARG A 728 6.96 -23.86 2.61
N SER A 729 6.54 -24.89 3.35
CA SER A 729 7.04 -25.14 4.72
C SER A 729 8.54 -25.44 4.73
N LEU A 730 9.03 -26.21 3.77
CA LEU A 730 10.45 -26.50 3.62
C LEU A 730 11.26 -25.21 3.36
N LEU A 731 10.81 -24.38 2.42
CA LEU A 731 11.46 -23.11 2.13
C LEU A 731 11.46 -22.19 3.37
N GLN A 732 10.34 -22.09 4.09
CA GLN A 732 10.22 -21.24 5.28
C GLN A 732 11.12 -21.70 6.43
N ASN A 733 11.15 -23.01 6.72
CA ASN A 733 12.03 -23.56 7.75
C ASN A 733 13.51 -23.32 7.39
N HIS A 734 13.87 -23.51 6.13
CA HIS A 734 15.23 -23.23 5.65
C HIS A 734 15.60 -21.75 5.74
N LEU A 735 14.69 -20.85 5.35
CA LEU A 735 14.89 -19.41 5.48
C LEU A 735 15.08 -18.99 6.94
N LYS A 736 14.28 -19.52 7.85
CA LYS A 736 14.39 -19.24 9.29
C LYS A 736 15.81 -19.52 9.80
N GLU A 737 16.37 -20.69 9.46
CA GLU A 737 17.73 -21.08 9.87
C GLU A 737 18.81 -20.25 9.17
N VAL A 738 18.76 -20.12 7.83
CA VAL A 738 19.78 -19.36 7.08
C VAL A 738 19.83 -17.91 7.54
N ILE A 739 18.67 -17.26 7.65
CA ILE A 739 18.59 -15.85 8.00
C ILE A 739 19.01 -15.62 9.46
N ALA A 740 18.71 -16.54 10.37
CA ALA A 740 19.23 -16.47 11.75
C ALA A 740 20.76 -16.49 11.76
N LEU A 741 21.39 -17.45 11.07
CA LEU A 741 22.86 -17.56 10.99
C LEU A 741 23.52 -16.33 10.32
N VAL A 742 22.89 -15.74 9.31
CA VAL A 742 23.38 -14.51 8.66
C VAL A 742 23.43 -13.35 9.65
N PHE A 743 22.42 -13.21 10.51
CA PHE A 743 22.36 -12.14 11.50
C PHE A 743 23.28 -12.40 12.69
N GLU A 744 23.46 -13.66 13.09
CA GLU A 744 24.42 -14.08 14.11
C GLU A 744 25.86 -13.76 13.70
N ARG A 745 26.24 -14.07 12.45
CA ARG A 745 27.57 -13.74 11.90
C ARG A 745 27.76 -12.25 11.63
N GLY A 746 26.67 -11.50 11.57
CA GLY A 746 26.67 -10.08 11.28
C GLY A 746 26.75 -9.75 9.78
N ILE A 747 25.99 -8.74 9.36
CA ILE A 747 26.03 -8.23 7.99
C ILE A 747 27.20 -7.24 7.87
N PRO A 748 28.10 -7.40 6.88
CA PRO A 748 29.18 -6.44 6.66
C PRO A 748 28.64 -5.02 6.48
N ARG A 749 29.24 -4.04 7.17
CA ARG A 749 28.79 -2.62 7.15
C ARG A 749 28.67 -2.01 5.74
N LYS A 750 29.45 -2.53 4.79
CA LYS A 750 29.46 -2.07 3.38
C LYS A 750 28.26 -2.59 2.58
N VAL A 751 27.58 -3.65 3.04
CA VAL A 751 26.50 -4.34 2.33
C VAL A 751 25.14 -3.99 2.95
N ARG A 752 24.15 -3.72 2.11
CA ARG A 752 22.73 -3.71 2.50
C ARG A 752 22.11 -5.03 2.10
N PHE A 753 21.51 -5.70 3.06
CA PHE A 753 20.89 -7.01 2.84
C PHE A 753 19.37 -6.90 2.88
N HIS A 754 18.74 -7.60 1.95
CA HIS A 754 17.31 -7.58 1.75
C HIS A 754 16.81 -9.01 1.54
N VAL A 755 15.73 -9.35 2.22
CA VAL A 755 14.96 -10.59 2.01
C VAL A 755 13.62 -10.20 1.41
N ASP A 756 13.20 -10.90 0.36
CA ASP A 756 11.88 -10.73 -0.23
C ASP A 756 11.25 -12.11 -0.51
N VAL A 757 10.30 -12.48 0.34
CA VAL A 757 9.53 -13.72 0.22
C VAL A 757 8.34 -13.49 -0.69
N ASP A 758 8.11 -14.42 -1.63
CA ASP A 758 7.14 -14.29 -2.71
C ASP A 758 7.31 -12.97 -3.48
N PRO A 759 8.47 -12.75 -4.12
CA PRO A 759 8.72 -11.54 -4.89
C PRO A 759 7.73 -11.43 -6.06
N ILE A 760 7.11 -10.26 -6.21
CA ILE A 760 6.26 -9.91 -7.37
C ILE A 760 7.08 -9.33 -8.52
N GLU A 761 8.20 -8.67 -8.21
CA GLU A 761 9.15 -8.14 -9.19
C GLU A 761 10.52 -8.81 -9.00
N MET A 762 11.04 -9.44 -10.05
CA MET A 762 12.38 -10.03 -10.05
C MET A 762 13.47 -9.07 -10.56
N LEU A 763 13.07 -7.87 -11.01
CA LEU A 763 13.89 -6.85 -11.68
C LEU A 763 14.58 -5.83 -10.75
#